data_AF-A0A7J8U2N1-F1
#
_entry.id   AF-A0A7J8U2N1-F1
#
_cell.length_a   1.000
_cell.length_b   1.000
_cell.length_c   1.000
_cell.angle_alpha   90.00
_cell.angle_beta   90.00
_cell.angle_gamma   90.00
#
_symmetry.space_group_name_H-M   'P 1'
#
loop_
_entity.id
_entity.type
_entity.pdbx_description
1 polymer ?
#
loop_
_entity_poly.entity_id
_entity_poly.type
_entity_poly.pdbx_seq_one_letter_code
_entity_poly.pdbx_strand_id
1 'polypeptide(L)'
;MVAFGKKLKERQIQEWQGYVWSFLILVYVVAKLLPTFYLNYKLMKKRVKQYAQQMEVGTQDRRHVLKDFSRMLDNQIEKTVLFILEQQGQLASRLTNLREQHDALEETPEISQITELREAYRAVGQDLLKLLCFVEMNAIGLRKILKKFDKRFRYRFTDYYVKTRANHPYSQLQQVFKHVGLGAVVGAISRNLHELQDRQGSYLSIYDPPALPLQDPVVDSINAAVDRLSHSTNFLNFLAQHALIMQEELPAPTDECIDDERYHFMSLLLNLANTFLYMVNTYIIVPTADDYSMSLGAAATVCGIVIGAMAVAQVFSSVYFSAWSNRSYFRPLVFSSIVLFVGNTMYALAYDMSSLTVLILGRLCCGLGSARAVNRRYISDCVPLKIRMQASAGFVSASALGMACGPALAGILQTNFKIYKLTFNANTLPGWVMAVAWLVYLVWLWISFKEPSRDIEEPPASSSETVENGALEEGKQPLLVTSEEKQEDDEDPEGDGSEEAPEESRKPATSIVSAYRLLTPSVKVQLLIYFMLKYAMEILLSESSVITTYYFSWSTSTVSIFLACLGLTVLPVNIVVGSYISNMFEDRQILLASEIMVCIGILLSFHMIIPYTIPQYVCSGLIMFVSAEVLEGVNLSLLSRVMSSRLSRGTYNGGLLSTEAGTIARVIADATITLAGYLGESRLLNITLLPSFLICVASIVATCFTYNSLY
;
A
#
# COMPACT_ATOMS: atom_id res chain seq x y z
N MET A 1 32.72 -1.61 -22.29
CA MET A 1 31.67 -2.41 -22.98
C MET A 1 32.21 -3.57 -23.83
N VAL A 2 33.35 -3.44 -24.52
CA VAL A 2 34.03 -4.57 -25.19
C VAL A 2 34.59 -5.57 -24.16
N ALA A 3 35.09 -5.04 -23.02
CA ALA A 3 35.57 -5.84 -21.90
C ALA A 3 34.54 -6.82 -21.31
N PHE A 4 33.24 -6.52 -21.31
CA PHE A 4 32.24 -7.43 -20.73
C PHE A 4 31.98 -8.67 -21.60
N GLY A 5 31.90 -8.50 -22.92
CA GLY A 5 31.77 -9.64 -23.84
C GLY A 5 33.01 -10.55 -23.83
N LYS A 6 34.19 -9.97 -23.59
CA LYS A 6 35.45 -10.72 -23.39
C LYS A 6 35.46 -11.44 -22.04
N LYS A 7 35.06 -10.76 -20.95
CA LYS A 7 34.93 -11.31 -19.59
C LYS A 7 33.87 -12.42 -19.49
N LEU A 8 32.80 -12.36 -20.30
CA LEU A 8 31.77 -13.40 -20.38
C LEU A 8 32.27 -14.65 -21.12
N LYS A 9 33.17 -14.48 -22.10
CA LYS A 9 33.85 -15.57 -22.80
C LYS A 9 34.97 -16.19 -21.93
N GLU A 10 35.68 -15.37 -21.16
CA GLU A 10 36.76 -15.80 -20.26
C GLU A 10 36.24 -16.50 -18.98
N ARG A 11 35.01 -16.19 -18.53
CA ARG A 11 34.38 -16.80 -17.34
C ARG A 11 33.43 -17.96 -17.65
N GLN A 12 33.40 -18.46 -18.90
CA GLN A 12 32.67 -19.68 -19.24
C GLN A 12 33.40 -20.89 -18.63
N ILE A 13 32.68 -21.69 -17.85
CA ILE A 13 33.23 -22.89 -17.20
C ILE A 13 33.46 -23.96 -18.27
N GLN A 14 34.72 -24.39 -18.46
CA GLN A 14 35.13 -25.33 -19.51
C GLN A 14 34.63 -26.77 -19.31
N GLU A 15 34.37 -27.21 -18.07
CA GLU A 15 33.92 -28.57 -17.75
C GLU A 15 32.57 -28.95 -18.39
N TRP A 16 31.69 -27.97 -18.60
CA TRP A 16 30.43 -28.15 -19.32
C TRP A 16 30.63 -28.44 -20.82
N GLN A 17 31.85 -28.31 -21.35
CA GLN A 17 32.18 -28.69 -22.72
C GLN A 17 32.59 -30.17 -22.87
N GLY A 18 32.89 -30.88 -21.78
CA GLY A 18 33.67 -32.13 -21.83
C GLY A 18 33.04 -33.39 -21.23
N TYR A 19 31.95 -33.32 -20.46
CA TYR A 19 31.38 -34.51 -19.81
C TYR A 19 30.10 -34.98 -20.51
N VAL A 20 30.15 -36.19 -21.08
CA VAL A 20 29.28 -37.34 -20.76
C VAL A 20 29.53 -38.45 -21.77
N TRP A 21 30.10 -39.55 -21.28
CA TRP A 21 30.08 -40.85 -21.95
C TRP A 21 28.68 -41.48 -21.80
N SER A 22 28.20 -42.09 -22.89
CA SER A 22 27.06 -43.01 -23.00
C SER A 22 25.64 -42.39 -23.01
N PHE A 23 25.17 -42.00 -24.21
CA PHE A 23 23.88 -42.40 -24.81
C PHE A 23 23.71 -41.72 -26.19
N LEU A 24 23.90 -42.49 -27.28
CA LEU A 24 24.46 -41.99 -28.54
C LEU A 24 23.48 -41.34 -29.56
N ILE A 25 22.26 -40.96 -29.19
CA ILE A 25 21.30 -40.35 -30.14
C ILE A 25 20.77 -38.98 -29.67
N LEU A 26 20.70 -38.72 -28.36
CA LEU A 26 20.37 -37.39 -27.83
C LEU A 26 21.59 -36.42 -27.89
N VAL A 27 22.80 -36.98 -27.80
CA VAL A 27 24.07 -36.24 -27.75
C VAL A 27 24.37 -35.51 -29.06
N TYR A 28 23.95 -36.00 -30.23
CA TYR A 28 24.27 -35.31 -31.49
C TYR A 28 23.53 -33.95 -31.63
N VAL A 29 22.36 -33.83 -31.00
CA VAL A 29 21.60 -32.58 -30.95
C VAL A 29 22.13 -31.68 -29.82
N VAL A 30 22.43 -32.25 -28.64
CA VAL A 30 22.85 -31.50 -27.44
C VAL A 30 24.32 -31.03 -27.50
N ALA A 31 25.24 -31.82 -28.05
CA ALA A 31 26.66 -31.45 -28.17
C ALA A 31 26.90 -30.28 -29.14
N LYS A 32 25.99 -30.07 -30.11
CA LYS A 32 26.00 -28.89 -30.99
C LYS A 32 25.41 -27.64 -30.33
N LEU A 33 24.79 -27.78 -29.15
CA LEU A 33 24.04 -26.74 -28.44
C LEU A 33 24.74 -26.19 -27.18
N LEU A 34 25.89 -26.71 -26.76
CA LEU A 34 26.54 -26.24 -25.52
C LEU A 34 27.10 -24.80 -25.52
N PRO A 35 27.45 -24.15 -26.65
CA PRO A 35 27.69 -22.71 -26.71
C PRO A 35 26.43 -21.83 -26.56
N THR A 36 25.24 -22.43 -26.32
CA THR A 36 23.94 -21.85 -26.72
C THR A 36 22.99 -21.52 -25.57
N PHE A 37 23.33 -21.82 -24.31
CA PHE A 37 22.48 -21.55 -23.14
C PHE A 37 22.75 -20.21 -22.46
N TYR A 38 23.93 -19.63 -22.65
CA TYR A 38 24.19 -18.26 -22.24
C TYR A 38 23.48 -17.28 -23.19
N LEU A 39 22.92 -16.24 -22.61
CA LEU A 39 22.35 -15.10 -23.32
C LEU A 39 23.35 -14.57 -24.37
N ASN A 40 23.01 -14.66 -25.66
CA ASN A 40 23.92 -14.29 -26.74
C ASN A 40 24.00 -12.75 -26.91
N TYR A 41 24.70 -12.12 -25.98
CA TYR A 41 24.83 -10.67 -25.89
C TYR A 41 25.44 -10.05 -27.15
N LYS A 42 26.37 -10.74 -27.81
CA LYS A 42 27.02 -10.25 -29.03
C LYS A 42 26.04 -10.19 -30.20
N LEU A 43 25.22 -11.23 -30.37
CA LEU A 43 24.16 -11.27 -31.39
C LEU A 43 23.12 -10.17 -31.13
N MET A 44 22.62 -10.07 -29.90
CA MET A 44 21.62 -9.05 -29.56
C MET A 44 22.16 -7.63 -29.74
N LYS A 45 23.41 -7.37 -29.37
CA LYS A 45 24.07 -6.09 -29.62
C LYS A 45 24.17 -5.76 -31.11
N LYS A 46 24.42 -6.76 -31.98
CA LYS A 46 24.45 -6.59 -33.44
C LYS A 46 23.05 -6.25 -33.97
N ARG A 47 22.02 -6.94 -33.48
CA ARG A 47 20.62 -6.66 -33.84
C ARG A 47 20.16 -5.26 -33.42
N VAL A 48 20.46 -4.84 -32.19
CA VAL A 48 20.21 -3.45 -31.72
C VAL A 48 20.92 -2.42 -32.61
N LYS A 49 22.10 -2.77 -33.15
CA LYS A 49 22.79 -1.90 -34.12
C LYS A 49 22.05 -1.79 -35.45
N GLN A 50 21.63 -2.93 -36.00
CA GLN A 50 20.89 -3.01 -37.25
C GLN A 50 19.55 -2.29 -37.17
N TYR A 51 18.79 -2.48 -36.09
CA TYR A 51 17.49 -1.83 -35.91
C TYR A 51 17.57 -0.29 -35.93
N ALA A 52 18.60 0.33 -35.33
CA ALA A 52 18.68 1.79 -35.42
C ALA A 52 19.19 2.29 -36.78
N GLN A 53 19.98 1.49 -37.51
CA GLN A 53 20.30 1.81 -38.91
C GLN A 53 19.06 1.74 -39.80
N GLN A 54 18.18 0.77 -39.56
CA GLN A 54 16.93 0.60 -40.33
C GLN A 54 15.88 1.67 -40.00
N MET A 55 15.85 2.17 -38.74
CA MET A 55 14.99 3.30 -38.39
C MET A 55 15.52 4.66 -38.90
N GLU A 56 16.84 4.86 -38.97
CA GLU A 56 17.45 6.06 -39.59
C GLU A 56 17.15 6.15 -41.10
N VAL A 57 16.99 5.00 -41.77
CA VAL A 57 16.68 4.91 -43.21
C VAL A 57 15.16 4.88 -43.48
N GLY A 58 14.32 5.02 -42.44
CA GLY A 58 12.86 5.07 -42.57
C GLY A 58 12.21 3.78 -43.10
N THR A 59 12.91 2.65 -43.08
CA THR A 59 12.51 1.42 -43.79
C THR A 59 11.61 0.49 -42.98
N GLN A 60 11.42 0.74 -41.68
CA GLN A 60 10.72 -0.21 -40.81
C GLN A 60 9.94 0.49 -39.70
N ASP A 61 8.69 0.04 -39.50
CA ASP A 61 7.78 0.60 -38.52
C ASP A 61 8.25 0.33 -37.07
N ARG A 62 8.13 1.35 -36.22
CA ARG A 62 8.64 1.42 -34.85
C ARG A 62 8.07 0.31 -33.95
N ARG A 63 6.80 -0.05 -34.15
CA ARG A 63 6.12 -1.13 -33.41
C ARG A 63 6.68 -2.51 -33.76
N HIS A 64 7.09 -2.69 -35.02
CA HIS A 64 7.66 -3.94 -35.50
C HIS A 64 9.01 -4.22 -34.84
N VAL A 65 9.88 -3.21 -34.71
CA VAL A 65 11.20 -3.33 -34.05
C VAL A 65 11.06 -3.75 -32.58
N LEU A 66 10.11 -3.14 -31.84
CA LEU A 66 9.85 -3.47 -30.44
C LEU A 66 9.35 -4.90 -30.28
N LYS A 67 8.41 -5.32 -31.14
CA LYS A 67 7.85 -6.68 -31.14
C LYS A 67 8.93 -7.71 -31.44
N ASP A 68 9.72 -7.50 -32.50
CA ASP A 68 10.78 -8.42 -32.90
C ASP A 68 11.88 -8.54 -31.85
N PHE A 69 12.31 -7.41 -31.27
CA PHE A 69 13.31 -7.43 -30.20
C PHE A 69 12.78 -8.13 -28.94
N SER A 70 11.51 -7.91 -28.58
CA SER A 70 10.88 -8.60 -27.44
C SER A 70 10.82 -10.12 -27.64
N ARG A 71 10.43 -10.59 -28.84
CA ARG A 71 10.40 -12.02 -29.19
C ARG A 71 11.79 -12.64 -29.16
N MET A 72 12.80 -11.93 -29.67
CA MET A 72 14.18 -12.38 -29.60
C MET A 72 14.67 -12.51 -28.15
N LEU A 73 14.29 -11.57 -27.28
CA LEU A 73 14.67 -11.58 -25.88
C LEU A 73 13.98 -12.73 -25.12
N ASP A 74 12.69 -12.95 -25.37
CA ASP A 74 11.92 -14.08 -24.82
C ASP A 74 12.56 -15.42 -25.19
N ASN A 75 12.92 -15.62 -26.46
CA ASN A 75 13.59 -16.84 -26.92
C ASN A 75 14.97 -17.07 -26.27
N GLN A 76 15.67 -16.02 -25.85
CA GLN A 76 16.95 -16.15 -25.15
C GLN A 76 16.77 -16.46 -23.67
N ILE A 77 15.75 -15.87 -23.04
CA ILE A 77 15.37 -16.15 -21.66
C ILE A 77 14.88 -17.59 -21.53
N GLU A 78 13.99 -18.04 -22.43
CA GLU A 78 13.48 -19.41 -22.45
C GLU A 78 14.62 -20.45 -22.46
N LYS A 79 15.63 -20.27 -23.31
CA LYS A 79 16.82 -21.15 -23.33
C LYS A 79 17.57 -21.19 -22.01
N THR A 80 17.70 -20.02 -21.37
CA THR A 80 18.38 -19.90 -20.07
C THR A 80 17.58 -20.64 -19.01
N VAL A 81 16.26 -20.48 -19.02
CA VAL A 81 15.34 -21.06 -18.04
C VAL A 81 15.23 -22.58 -18.17
N LEU A 82 15.11 -23.11 -19.39
CA LEU A 82 15.08 -24.56 -19.63
C LEU A 82 16.35 -25.24 -19.10
N PHE A 83 17.51 -24.62 -19.28
CA PHE A 83 18.77 -25.12 -18.72
C PHE A 83 18.78 -25.07 -17.19
N ILE A 84 18.27 -24.00 -16.57
CA ILE A 84 18.15 -23.91 -15.10
C ILE A 84 17.29 -25.05 -14.57
N LEU A 85 16.13 -25.31 -15.19
CA LEU A 85 15.22 -26.38 -14.78
C LEU A 85 15.85 -27.76 -14.90
N GLU A 86 16.56 -28.03 -16.00
CA GLU A 86 17.28 -29.29 -16.21
C GLU A 86 18.35 -29.51 -15.12
N GLN A 87 19.14 -28.47 -14.83
CA GLN A 87 20.19 -28.55 -13.82
C GLN A 87 19.65 -28.65 -12.40
N GLN A 88 18.53 -27.98 -12.10
CA GLN A 88 17.82 -28.17 -10.83
C GLN A 88 17.33 -29.60 -10.66
N GLY A 89 16.78 -30.22 -11.72
CA GLY A 89 16.36 -31.61 -11.69
C GLY A 89 17.52 -32.58 -11.43
N GLN A 90 18.67 -32.36 -12.07
CA GLN A 90 19.88 -33.17 -11.86
C GLN A 90 20.41 -33.05 -10.42
N LEU A 91 20.46 -31.82 -9.87
CA LEU A 91 20.87 -31.59 -8.48
C LEU A 91 19.88 -32.23 -7.49
N ALA A 92 18.57 -32.12 -7.75
CA ALA A 92 17.54 -32.72 -6.91
C ALA A 92 17.66 -34.26 -6.89
N SER A 93 17.85 -34.90 -8.05
CA SER A 93 18.04 -36.36 -8.12
C SER A 93 19.28 -36.81 -7.36
N ARG A 94 20.40 -36.08 -7.48
CA ARG A 94 21.61 -36.37 -6.70
C ARG A 94 21.38 -36.24 -5.20
N LEU A 95 20.66 -35.20 -4.77
CA LEU A 95 20.33 -34.99 -3.36
C LEU A 95 19.44 -36.11 -2.80
N THR A 96 18.48 -36.61 -3.58
CA THR A 96 17.66 -37.75 -3.16
C THR A 96 18.52 -39.00 -2.93
N ASN A 97 19.43 -39.32 -3.86
CA ASN A 97 20.33 -40.48 -3.70
C ASN A 97 21.26 -40.32 -2.49
N LEU A 98 21.80 -39.12 -2.25
CA LEU A 98 22.62 -38.83 -1.07
C LEU A 98 21.79 -38.89 0.23
N ARG A 99 20.48 -38.61 0.16
CA ARG A 99 19.59 -38.74 1.30
C ARG A 99 19.34 -40.19 1.66
N GLU A 100 19.13 -41.07 0.68
CA GLU A 100 19.00 -42.51 0.92
C GLU A 100 20.27 -43.10 1.56
N GLN A 101 21.45 -42.65 1.11
CA GLN A 101 22.73 -43.02 1.74
C GLN A 101 22.85 -42.46 3.16
N HIS A 102 22.39 -41.23 3.38
CA HIS A 102 22.35 -40.60 4.71
C HIS A 102 21.45 -41.38 5.68
N ASP A 103 20.26 -41.76 5.25
CA ASP A 103 19.29 -42.48 6.09
C ASP A 103 19.81 -43.91 6.40
N ALA A 104 20.46 -44.59 5.45
CA ALA A 104 21.11 -45.89 5.70
C ALA A 104 22.27 -45.81 6.70
N LEU A 105 22.98 -44.67 6.75
CA LEU A 105 24.08 -44.40 7.69
C LEU A 105 23.60 -44.09 9.11
N GLU A 106 22.32 -43.79 9.33
CA GLU A 106 21.75 -43.65 10.68
C GLU A 106 21.67 -44.98 11.42
N GLU A 107 21.56 -46.10 10.69
CA GLU A 107 21.43 -47.44 11.27
C GLU A 107 22.80 -48.05 11.68
N THR A 108 23.87 -47.73 10.95
CA THR A 108 25.26 -48.17 11.26
C THR A 108 26.28 -47.05 11.01
N PRO A 109 26.73 -46.34 12.05
CA PRO A 109 27.61 -45.19 11.88
C PRO A 109 29.07 -45.59 11.63
N GLU A 110 29.56 -45.41 10.40
CA GLU A 110 30.97 -45.49 10.04
C GLU A 110 31.56 -44.11 9.70
N ILE A 111 32.65 -43.73 10.37
CA ILE A 111 33.28 -42.40 10.24
C ILE A 111 33.83 -42.15 8.83
N SER A 112 34.34 -43.18 8.15
CA SER A 112 34.80 -43.11 6.76
C SER A 112 33.66 -42.73 5.81
N GLN A 113 32.52 -43.41 5.93
CA GLN A 113 31.34 -43.20 5.09
C GLN A 113 30.68 -41.84 5.34
N ILE A 114 30.69 -41.33 6.58
CA ILE A 114 30.23 -39.97 6.92
C ILE A 114 31.10 -38.91 6.23
N THR A 115 32.41 -39.14 6.15
CA THR A 115 33.35 -38.21 5.50
C THR A 115 33.14 -38.21 3.98
N GLU A 116 32.99 -39.38 3.36
CA GLU A 116 32.67 -39.51 1.93
C GLU A 116 31.33 -38.87 1.57
N LEU A 117 30.30 -39.09 2.38
CA LEU A 117 28.98 -38.49 2.18
C LEU A 117 29.02 -36.96 2.27
N ARG A 118 29.80 -36.42 3.22
CA ARG A 118 30.02 -34.96 3.35
C ARG A 118 30.73 -34.39 2.13
N GLU A 119 31.74 -35.07 1.62
CA GLU A 119 32.41 -34.66 0.37
C GLU A 119 31.46 -34.71 -0.83
N ALA A 120 30.56 -35.71 -0.88
CA ALA A 120 29.55 -35.79 -1.92
C ALA A 120 28.52 -34.63 -1.84
N TYR A 121 28.05 -34.27 -0.65
CA TYR A 121 27.21 -33.07 -0.46
C TYR A 121 27.96 -31.77 -0.83
N ARG A 122 29.25 -31.66 -0.49
CA ARG A 122 30.10 -30.52 -0.91
C ARG A 122 30.24 -30.44 -2.42
N ALA A 123 30.39 -31.58 -3.11
CA ALA A 123 30.45 -31.62 -4.58
C ALA A 123 29.14 -31.13 -5.22
N VAL A 124 27.98 -31.53 -4.67
CA VAL A 124 26.68 -30.99 -5.10
C VAL A 124 26.58 -29.48 -4.82
N GLY A 125 27.11 -29.02 -3.68
CA GLY A 125 27.22 -27.59 -3.37
C GLY A 125 28.08 -26.81 -4.36
N GLN A 126 29.20 -27.38 -4.81
CA GLN A 126 30.05 -26.78 -5.85
C GLN A 126 29.35 -26.69 -7.20
N ASP A 127 28.59 -27.71 -7.58
CA ASP A 127 27.82 -27.69 -8.83
C ASP A 127 26.65 -26.67 -8.76
N LEU A 128 26.03 -26.52 -7.59
CA LEU A 128 25.05 -25.46 -7.34
C LEU A 128 25.67 -24.06 -7.44
N LEU A 129 26.90 -23.85 -6.94
CA LEU A 129 27.62 -22.58 -7.12
C LEU A 129 27.84 -22.24 -8.59
N LYS A 130 28.22 -23.23 -9.41
CA LYS A 130 28.37 -23.05 -10.87
C LYS A 130 27.04 -22.61 -11.49
N LEU A 131 25.93 -23.22 -11.07
CA LEU A 131 24.58 -22.85 -11.52
C LEU A 131 24.18 -21.43 -11.07
N LEU A 132 24.41 -21.07 -9.81
CA LEU A 132 24.13 -19.72 -9.29
C LEU A 132 24.92 -18.65 -10.05
N CYS A 133 26.21 -18.88 -10.32
CA CYS A 133 27.02 -18.00 -11.16
C CYS A 133 26.53 -17.91 -12.60
N PHE A 134 26.03 -19.01 -13.17
CA PHE A 134 25.40 -19.02 -14.50
C PHE A 134 24.16 -18.11 -14.53
N VAL A 135 23.26 -18.24 -13.56
CA VAL A 135 22.04 -17.42 -13.47
C VAL A 135 22.39 -15.94 -13.29
N GLU A 136 23.35 -15.64 -12.41
CA GLU A 136 23.85 -14.27 -12.17
C GLU A 136 24.36 -13.63 -13.48
N MET A 137 25.20 -14.35 -14.23
CA MET A 137 25.78 -13.86 -15.48
C MET A 137 24.71 -13.53 -16.53
N ASN A 138 23.70 -14.39 -16.64
CA ASN A 138 22.58 -14.18 -17.58
C ASN A 138 21.68 -13.02 -17.15
N ALA A 139 21.38 -12.88 -15.85
CA ALA A 139 20.64 -11.74 -15.31
C ALA A 139 21.36 -10.40 -15.57
N ILE A 140 22.68 -10.35 -15.37
CA ILE A 140 23.52 -9.18 -15.68
C ILE A 140 23.51 -8.89 -17.19
N GLY A 141 23.61 -9.94 -18.02
CA GLY A 141 23.54 -9.83 -19.48
C GLY A 141 22.22 -9.22 -19.95
N LEU A 142 21.10 -9.69 -19.38
CA LEU A 142 19.75 -9.21 -19.66
C LEU A 142 19.61 -7.73 -19.29
N ARG A 143 20.04 -7.35 -18.08
CA ARG A 143 20.06 -5.95 -17.64
C ARG A 143 20.84 -5.05 -18.61
N LYS A 144 22.02 -5.51 -19.06
CA LYS A 144 22.88 -4.72 -19.94
C LYS A 144 22.36 -4.59 -21.37
N ILE A 145 21.57 -5.55 -21.86
CA ILE A 145 21.00 -5.46 -23.21
C ILE A 145 19.76 -4.56 -23.21
N LEU A 146 18.93 -4.67 -22.18
CA LEU A 146 17.79 -3.79 -21.93
C LEU A 146 18.22 -2.32 -21.83
N LYS A 147 19.20 -2.01 -20.95
CA LYS A 147 19.78 -0.66 -20.84
C LYS A 147 20.38 -0.15 -22.15
N LYS A 148 20.94 -1.04 -22.98
CA LYS A 148 21.52 -0.66 -24.28
C LYS A 148 20.44 -0.32 -25.29
N PHE A 149 19.33 -1.05 -25.29
CA PHE A 149 18.19 -0.78 -26.15
C PHE A 149 17.61 0.60 -25.83
N ASP A 150 17.29 0.85 -24.56
CA ASP A 150 16.74 2.15 -24.12
C ASP A 150 17.67 3.32 -24.44
N LYS A 151 18.98 3.19 -24.14
CA LYS A 151 19.95 4.26 -24.44
C LYS A 151 20.02 4.59 -25.93
N ARG A 152 19.81 3.60 -26.81
CA ARG A 152 19.94 3.80 -28.26
C ARG A 152 18.69 4.39 -28.89
N PHE A 153 17.53 4.11 -28.32
CA PHE A 153 16.25 4.46 -28.91
C PHE A 153 15.41 5.44 -28.08
N ARG A 154 15.94 5.91 -26.94
CA ARG A 154 15.27 6.81 -25.96
C ARG A 154 13.88 6.31 -25.54
N TYR A 155 13.65 4.99 -25.57
CA TYR A 155 12.40 4.36 -25.13
C TYR A 155 12.47 3.91 -23.68
N ARG A 156 11.31 3.84 -23.03
CA ARG A 156 11.07 3.02 -21.83
C ARG A 156 10.76 1.57 -22.19
N PHE A 157 11.52 0.96 -23.11
CA PHE A 157 11.25 -0.40 -23.54
C PHE A 157 11.48 -1.40 -22.41
N THR A 158 12.51 -1.18 -21.59
CA THR A 158 12.75 -1.99 -20.40
C THR A 158 11.55 -2.01 -19.48
N ASP A 159 10.94 -0.85 -19.21
CA ASP A 159 9.78 -0.75 -18.32
C ASP A 159 8.58 -1.51 -18.89
N TYR A 160 8.26 -1.31 -20.17
CA TYR A 160 7.18 -2.02 -20.85
C TYR A 160 7.41 -3.54 -20.88
N TYR A 161 8.62 -3.98 -21.26
CA TYR A 161 8.98 -5.39 -21.40
C TYR A 161 8.93 -6.10 -20.05
N VAL A 162 9.46 -5.48 -18.99
CA VAL A 162 9.48 -6.06 -17.66
C VAL A 162 8.07 -6.03 -17.03
N LYS A 163 7.30 -4.93 -17.15
CA LYS A 163 5.92 -4.84 -16.64
C LYS A 163 5.02 -5.95 -17.16
N THR A 164 5.04 -6.18 -18.46
CA THR A 164 4.19 -7.17 -19.13
C THR A 164 4.54 -8.62 -18.79
N ARG A 165 5.78 -8.88 -18.33
CA ARG A 165 6.33 -10.23 -18.14
C ARG A 165 6.71 -10.57 -16.71
N ALA A 166 6.81 -9.62 -15.78
CA ALA A 166 7.20 -9.92 -14.40
C ALA A 166 6.11 -10.68 -13.62
N ASN A 167 4.84 -10.39 -13.90
CA ASN A 167 3.68 -10.94 -13.15
C ASN A 167 2.79 -11.89 -13.97
N HIS A 168 3.10 -12.14 -15.24
CA HIS A 168 2.30 -13.05 -16.06
C HIS A 168 2.61 -14.52 -15.70
N PRO A 169 1.60 -15.39 -15.46
CA PRO A 169 1.79 -16.74 -14.91
C PRO A 169 2.65 -17.66 -15.80
N TYR A 170 2.66 -17.42 -17.12
CA TYR A 170 3.45 -18.19 -18.09
C TYR A 170 4.76 -17.52 -18.50
N SER A 171 5.18 -16.46 -17.80
CA SER A 171 6.38 -15.73 -18.17
C SER A 171 7.65 -16.42 -17.71
N GLN A 172 8.50 -16.76 -18.67
CA GLN A 172 9.83 -17.32 -18.43
C GLN A 172 10.75 -16.35 -17.67
N LEU A 173 10.51 -15.04 -17.80
CA LEU A 173 11.27 -14.02 -17.09
C LEU A 173 11.10 -14.13 -15.56
N GLN A 174 9.93 -14.62 -15.09
CA GLN A 174 9.65 -14.79 -13.67
C GLN A 174 10.55 -15.85 -13.02
N GLN A 175 10.90 -16.92 -13.74
CA GLN A 175 11.78 -17.98 -13.23
C GLN A 175 13.23 -17.50 -13.03
N VAL A 176 13.64 -16.49 -13.80
CA VAL A 176 14.93 -15.81 -13.61
C VAL A 176 14.90 -14.85 -12.41
N PHE A 177 13.72 -14.46 -11.91
CA PHE A 177 13.57 -13.53 -10.79
C PHE A 177 13.21 -14.20 -9.46
N LYS A 178 12.43 -15.28 -9.49
CA LYS A 178 11.98 -16.02 -8.32
C LYS A 178 12.76 -17.33 -8.22
N HIS A 179 13.86 -17.30 -7.47
CA HIS A 179 14.76 -18.45 -7.30
C HIS A 179 14.27 -19.48 -6.27
N VAL A 180 12.96 -19.66 -6.09
CA VAL A 180 12.37 -20.50 -5.03
C VAL A 180 12.91 -21.94 -5.09
N GLY A 181 13.02 -22.51 -6.30
CA GLY A 181 13.58 -23.85 -6.48
C GLY A 181 15.08 -23.95 -6.13
N LEU A 182 15.88 -22.91 -6.42
CA LEU A 182 17.30 -22.90 -6.03
C LEU A 182 17.44 -22.75 -4.50
N GLY A 183 16.59 -21.94 -3.87
CA GLY A 183 16.55 -21.78 -2.41
C GLY A 183 16.25 -23.09 -1.68
N ALA A 184 15.35 -23.92 -2.22
CA ALA A 184 15.07 -25.24 -1.66
C ALA A 184 16.30 -26.18 -1.71
N VAL A 185 17.04 -26.17 -2.82
CA VAL A 185 18.29 -26.96 -2.98
C VAL A 185 19.38 -26.44 -2.02
N VAL A 186 19.53 -25.11 -1.88
CA VAL A 186 20.44 -24.49 -0.89
C VAL A 186 20.09 -24.93 0.53
N GLY A 187 18.80 -24.89 0.89
CA GLY A 187 18.32 -25.30 2.21
C GLY A 187 18.59 -26.78 2.49
N ALA A 188 18.35 -27.66 1.51
CA ALA A 188 18.63 -29.08 1.64
C ALA A 188 20.13 -29.36 1.87
N ILE A 189 21.02 -28.75 1.08
CA ILE A 189 22.47 -28.91 1.22
C ILE A 189 22.95 -28.36 2.57
N SER A 190 22.52 -27.15 2.94
CA SER A 190 22.95 -26.49 4.18
C SER A 190 22.51 -27.27 5.41
N ARG A 191 21.28 -27.79 5.41
CA ARG A 191 20.76 -28.61 6.52
C ARG A 191 21.52 -29.93 6.66
N ASN A 192 21.67 -30.69 5.58
CA ASN A 192 22.33 -32.00 5.64
C ASN A 192 23.84 -31.88 5.95
N LEU A 193 24.53 -30.85 5.46
CA LEU A 193 25.94 -30.60 5.82
C LEU A 193 26.10 -30.21 7.29
N HIS A 194 25.16 -29.44 7.85
CA HIS A 194 25.17 -29.08 9.26
C HIS A 194 24.92 -30.30 10.16
N GLU A 195 23.96 -31.16 9.80
CA GLU A 195 23.65 -32.40 10.53
C GLU A 195 24.82 -33.38 10.55
N LEU A 196 25.56 -33.50 9.44
CA LEU A 196 26.79 -34.30 9.35
C LEU A 196 27.97 -33.69 10.13
N GLN A 197 27.93 -32.40 10.46
CA GLN A 197 28.98 -31.70 11.19
C GLN A 197 28.86 -31.89 12.71
N ASP A 198 27.64 -31.89 13.26
CA ASP A 198 27.40 -32.16 14.69
C ASP A 198 27.80 -33.58 15.10
N ARG A 199 27.75 -34.54 14.17
CA ARG A 199 28.14 -35.94 14.39
C ARG A 199 29.66 -36.20 14.40
N GLN A 200 30.49 -35.17 14.15
CA GLN A 200 31.96 -35.28 14.15
C GLN A 200 32.59 -35.03 15.54
N GLY A 201 31.78 -34.63 16.53
CA GLY A 201 32.21 -34.54 17.93
C GLY A 201 32.44 -35.92 18.55
N SER A 202 33.69 -36.40 18.47
CA SER A 202 34.33 -37.54 19.16
C SER A 202 33.43 -38.52 19.94
N TYR A 203 33.33 -39.77 19.45
CA TYR A 203 32.90 -40.93 20.25
C TYR A 203 34.04 -41.55 21.10
N LEU A 204 35.24 -40.95 21.15
CA LEU A 204 36.44 -41.64 21.65
C LEU A 204 37.35 -40.88 22.63
N SER A 205 37.19 -39.57 22.86
CA SER A 205 38.04 -38.83 23.82
C SER A 205 37.32 -37.64 24.47
N ILE A 206 37.33 -37.61 25.80
CA ILE A 206 36.72 -36.57 26.67
C ILE A 206 37.60 -35.30 26.75
N TYR A 207 38.77 -35.30 26.11
CA TYR A 207 39.74 -34.20 26.13
C TYR A 207 39.88 -33.49 24.77
N ASP A 208 39.10 -33.89 23.77
CA ASP A 208 39.11 -33.21 22.48
C ASP A 208 38.47 -31.82 22.65
N PRO A 209 39.15 -30.72 22.25
CA PRO A 209 38.58 -29.38 22.36
C PRO A 209 37.28 -29.31 21.52
N PRO A 210 36.24 -28.59 21.98
CA PRO A 210 35.01 -28.45 21.21
C PRO A 210 35.36 -27.82 19.86
N ALA A 211 35.04 -28.53 18.77
CA ALA A 211 35.18 -27.97 17.44
C ALA A 211 34.30 -26.70 17.40
N LEU A 212 34.94 -25.53 17.26
CA LEU A 212 34.24 -24.27 17.00
C LEU A 212 33.25 -24.49 15.85
N PRO A 213 32.06 -23.83 15.87
CA PRO A 213 31.07 -23.95 14.80
C PRO A 213 31.59 -23.24 13.56
N LEU A 214 32.52 -23.87 12.86
CA LEU A 214 33.04 -23.44 11.57
C LEU A 214 32.01 -23.85 10.53
N GLN A 215 31.10 -22.95 10.21
CA GLN A 215 30.20 -23.07 9.06
C GLN A 215 31.00 -23.61 7.86
N ASP A 216 30.48 -24.64 7.18
CA ASP A 216 31.24 -25.28 6.09
C ASP A 216 31.53 -24.22 5.00
N PRO A 217 32.78 -24.06 4.53
CA PRO A 217 33.15 -22.97 3.62
C PRO A 217 32.37 -23.00 2.30
N VAL A 218 31.84 -24.17 1.90
CA VAL A 218 30.94 -24.29 0.74
C VAL A 218 29.60 -23.60 1.02
N VAL A 219 29.03 -23.73 2.22
CA VAL A 219 27.76 -23.10 2.61
C VAL A 219 27.91 -21.57 2.62
N ASP A 220 29.01 -21.05 3.14
CA ASP A 220 29.30 -19.60 3.13
C ASP A 220 29.42 -19.06 1.69
N SER A 221 30.09 -19.80 0.82
CA SER A 221 30.22 -19.42 -0.58
C SER A 221 28.88 -19.46 -1.32
N ILE A 222 27.99 -20.38 -0.96
CA ILE A 222 26.63 -20.50 -1.51
C ILE A 222 25.78 -19.30 -1.05
N ASN A 223 25.81 -18.98 0.24
CA ASN A 223 25.08 -17.82 0.79
C ASN A 223 25.57 -16.53 0.14
N ALA A 224 26.88 -16.33 0.01
CA ALA A 224 27.43 -15.18 -0.69
C ALA A 224 27.04 -15.13 -2.18
N ALA A 225 26.90 -16.27 -2.85
CA ALA A 225 26.43 -16.34 -4.24
C ALA A 225 24.93 -16.03 -4.35
N VAL A 226 24.11 -16.50 -3.42
CA VAL A 226 22.68 -16.19 -3.32
C VAL A 226 22.46 -14.70 -3.06
N ASP A 227 23.24 -14.07 -2.19
CA ASP A 227 23.17 -12.63 -1.92
C ASP A 227 23.54 -11.80 -3.16
N ARG A 228 24.62 -12.19 -3.86
CA ARG A 228 25.02 -11.54 -5.12
C ARG A 228 23.96 -11.69 -6.21
N LEU A 229 23.36 -12.87 -6.32
CA LEU A 229 22.29 -13.15 -7.26
C LEU A 229 21.06 -12.30 -6.92
N SER A 230 20.66 -12.25 -5.66
CA SER A 230 19.54 -11.45 -5.15
C SER A 230 19.77 -9.97 -5.45
N HIS A 231 20.95 -9.41 -5.19
CA HIS A 231 21.29 -8.04 -5.56
C HIS A 231 21.25 -7.81 -7.09
N SER A 232 21.63 -8.82 -7.88
CA SER A 232 21.64 -8.77 -9.35
C SER A 232 20.24 -8.91 -9.98
N THR A 233 19.29 -9.54 -9.30
CA THR A 233 17.88 -9.61 -9.74
C THR A 233 17.03 -8.52 -9.13
N ASN A 234 17.40 -7.99 -7.95
CA ASN A 234 16.70 -6.91 -7.24
C ASN A 234 16.53 -5.64 -8.07
N PHE A 235 17.49 -5.27 -8.94
CA PHE A 235 17.29 -4.11 -9.84
C PHE A 235 16.23 -4.35 -10.90
N LEU A 236 16.11 -5.58 -11.42
CA LEU A 236 15.09 -5.92 -12.43
C LEU A 236 13.73 -6.13 -11.77
N ASN A 237 13.69 -6.68 -10.55
CA ASN A 237 12.50 -6.67 -9.70
C ASN A 237 12.09 -5.25 -9.30
N PHE A 238 13.06 -4.39 -8.99
CA PHE A 238 12.84 -2.97 -8.73
C PHE A 238 12.30 -2.29 -9.99
N LEU A 239 12.87 -2.51 -11.17
CA LEU A 239 12.30 -2.00 -12.42
C LEU A 239 10.93 -2.62 -12.77
N ALA A 240 10.67 -3.89 -12.42
CA ALA A 240 9.35 -4.50 -12.57
C ALA A 240 8.33 -3.80 -11.67
N GLN A 241 8.70 -3.59 -10.41
CA GLN A 241 7.90 -2.89 -9.42
C GLN A 241 7.73 -1.42 -9.78
N HIS A 242 8.76 -0.73 -10.28
CA HIS A 242 8.72 0.67 -10.73
C HIS A 242 8.07 0.84 -12.11
N ALA A 243 8.07 -0.15 -13.00
CA ALA A 243 7.27 -0.09 -14.22
C ALA A 243 5.77 -0.33 -13.94
N LEU A 244 5.47 -1.06 -12.86
CA LEU A 244 4.12 -1.19 -12.30
C LEU A 244 3.72 0.05 -11.47
N ILE A 245 4.69 0.73 -10.85
CA ILE A 245 4.56 1.96 -10.05
C ILE A 245 5.09 3.15 -10.88
N MET A 246 4.22 3.71 -11.72
CA MET A 246 4.31 5.10 -12.20
C MET A 246 5.07 5.39 -13.51
N GLN A 247 4.31 6.02 -14.41
CA GLN A 247 4.77 6.97 -15.41
C GLN A 247 5.29 8.22 -14.67
N GLU A 248 6.56 8.23 -14.30
CA GLU A 248 7.25 9.41 -13.79
C GLU A 248 8.36 9.76 -14.81
N GLU A 249 8.26 10.92 -15.45
CA GLU A 249 9.36 11.53 -16.22
C GLU A 249 10.47 11.93 -15.24
N LEU A 250 11.62 11.24 -15.28
CA LEU A 250 12.85 11.77 -14.72
C LEU A 250 13.65 12.45 -15.84
N PRO A 251 14.16 13.68 -15.60
CA PRO A 251 15.17 14.30 -16.45
C PRO A 251 16.42 13.41 -16.54
N ALA A 252 17.22 13.63 -17.57
CA ALA A 252 18.45 12.87 -17.85
C ALA A 252 19.37 12.77 -16.61
N PRO A 253 20.13 11.67 -16.46
CA PRO A 253 20.99 11.49 -15.30
C PRO A 253 22.24 12.37 -15.45
N THR A 254 22.26 13.50 -14.76
CA THR A 254 23.50 14.08 -14.25
C THR A 254 23.81 13.38 -12.93
N ASP A 255 25.03 12.85 -12.83
CA ASP A 255 25.58 12.27 -11.60
C ASP A 255 25.63 13.37 -10.52
N GLU A 256 24.55 13.52 -9.76
CA GLU A 256 24.58 14.19 -8.45
C GLU A 256 23.87 13.27 -7.44
N CYS A 257 24.56 13.05 -6.34
CA CYS A 257 24.09 12.37 -5.15
C CYS A 257 22.83 13.10 -4.66
N ILE A 258 21.63 12.60 -4.98
CA ILE A 258 20.40 13.21 -4.49
C ILE A 258 20.25 12.84 -3.01
N ASP A 259 20.36 13.88 -2.19
CA ASP A 259 20.24 13.98 -0.75
C ASP A 259 19.21 13.04 -0.08
N ASP A 260 19.68 12.37 0.98
CA ASP A 260 18.88 11.78 2.07
C ASP A 260 18.15 12.85 2.92
N GLU A 261 18.16 14.14 2.56
CA GLU A 261 17.64 15.25 3.38
C GLU A 261 16.11 15.49 3.31
N ARG A 262 15.36 14.85 2.40
CA ARG A 262 13.92 15.15 2.22
C ARG A 262 12.98 14.51 3.27
N TYR A 263 13.47 13.61 4.13
CA TYR A 263 12.63 12.85 5.06
C TYR A 263 12.92 13.19 6.53
N HIS A 264 12.00 13.93 7.16
CA HIS A 264 12.03 14.15 8.61
C HIS A 264 11.08 13.21 9.34
N PHE A 265 11.65 12.19 9.98
CA PHE A 265 10.91 11.20 10.77
C PHE A 265 10.01 11.84 11.83
N MET A 266 10.47 12.90 12.50
CA MET A 266 9.65 13.60 13.51
C MET A 266 8.42 14.28 12.93
N SER A 267 8.50 14.87 11.74
CA SER A 267 7.33 15.46 11.07
C SER A 267 6.31 14.39 10.66
N LEU A 268 6.76 13.19 10.26
CA LEU A 268 5.87 12.04 10.05
C LEU A 268 5.24 11.57 11.36
N LEU A 269 6.02 11.47 12.44
CA LEU A 269 5.51 11.06 13.76
C LEU A 269 4.45 12.03 14.28
N LEU A 270 4.67 13.34 14.16
CA LEU A 270 3.69 14.37 14.54
C LEU A 270 2.40 14.26 13.71
N ASN A 271 2.50 13.97 12.42
CA ASN A 271 1.36 13.73 11.55
C ASN A 271 0.56 12.48 11.97
N LEU A 272 1.24 11.38 12.29
CA LEU A 272 0.61 10.17 12.82
C LEU A 272 -0.03 10.44 14.20
N ALA A 273 0.64 11.20 15.07
CA ALA A 273 0.13 11.60 16.37
C ALA A 273 -1.12 12.50 16.26
N ASN A 274 -1.15 13.44 15.29
CA ASN A 274 -2.33 14.24 14.99
C ASN A 274 -3.52 13.35 14.62
N THR A 275 -3.29 12.38 13.75
CA THR A 275 -4.32 11.44 13.30
C THR A 275 -4.83 10.59 14.46
N PHE A 276 -3.92 10.04 15.27
CA PHE A 276 -4.27 9.28 16.47
C PHE A 276 -5.12 10.14 17.42
N LEU A 277 -4.65 11.33 17.78
CA LEU A 277 -5.33 12.21 18.75
C LEU A 277 -6.70 12.67 18.24
N TYR A 278 -6.82 12.93 16.93
CA TYR A 278 -8.11 13.26 16.31
C TYR A 278 -9.11 12.10 16.37
N MET A 279 -8.64 10.87 16.19
CA MET A 279 -9.52 9.70 16.33
C MET A 279 -9.90 9.45 17.78
N VAL A 280 -8.99 9.62 18.74
CA VAL A 280 -9.34 9.62 20.17
C VAL A 280 -10.43 10.67 20.45
N ASN A 281 -10.24 11.91 19.96
CA ASN A 281 -11.20 12.99 20.14
C ASN A 281 -12.61 12.68 19.60
N THR A 282 -12.65 11.96 18.47
CA THR A 282 -13.89 11.62 17.80
C THR A 282 -14.66 10.53 18.57
N TYR A 283 -13.97 9.54 19.12
CA TYR A 283 -14.61 8.35 19.70
C TYR A 283 -14.65 8.32 21.24
N ILE A 284 -13.88 9.17 21.95
CA ILE A 284 -13.93 9.28 23.43
C ILE A 284 -15.30 9.65 23.98
N ILE A 285 -16.15 10.22 23.14
CA ILE A 285 -17.49 10.68 23.48
C ILE A 285 -18.55 9.59 23.34
N VAL A 286 -18.29 8.56 22.54
CA VAL A 286 -19.34 7.67 22.03
C VAL A 286 -20.04 6.93 23.17
N PRO A 287 -19.31 6.40 24.18
CA PRO A 287 -19.96 5.75 25.31
C PRO A 287 -20.87 6.66 26.15
N THR A 288 -20.69 7.98 26.09
CA THR A 288 -21.38 8.97 26.95
C THR A 288 -22.34 9.88 26.18
N ALA A 289 -22.43 9.73 24.86
CA ALA A 289 -23.11 10.70 23.99
C ALA A 289 -24.64 10.73 24.21
N ASP A 290 -25.24 9.57 24.45
CA ASP A 290 -26.66 9.42 24.77
C ASP A 290 -26.99 9.96 26.17
N ASP A 291 -26.21 9.57 27.19
CA ASP A 291 -26.34 10.11 28.56
C ASP A 291 -26.19 11.63 28.61
N TYR A 292 -25.24 12.17 27.84
CA TYR A 292 -25.03 13.62 27.78
C TYR A 292 -26.21 14.33 27.13
N SER A 293 -26.74 13.79 26.03
CA SER A 293 -27.93 14.33 25.35
C SER A 293 -29.14 14.34 26.29
N MET A 294 -29.36 13.24 27.01
CA MET A 294 -30.43 13.10 28.02
C MET A 294 -30.27 14.10 29.16
N SER A 295 -29.04 14.30 29.66
CA SER A 295 -28.78 15.28 30.74
C SER A 295 -29.04 16.73 30.35
N LEU A 296 -29.04 17.05 29.06
CA LEU A 296 -29.38 18.37 28.50
C LEU A 296 -30.86 18.49 28.09
N GLY A 297 -31.67 17.47 28.35
CA GLY A 297 -33.11 17.45 28.06
C GLY A 297 -33.49 17.01 26.64
N ALA A 298 -32.58 16.36 25.90
CA ALA A 298 -32.84 15.80 24.57
C ALA A 298 -33.00 14.27 24.62
N ALA A 299 -33.62 13.68 23.59
CA ALA A 299 -33.75 12.22 23.48
C ALA A 299 -32.38 11.54 23.28
N ALA A 300 -32.22 10.30 23.74
CA ALA A 300 -30.98 9.52 23.60
C ALA A 300 -30.51 9.42 22.13
N THR A 301 -31.44 9.32 21.19
CA THR A 301 -31.18 9.22 19.73
C THR A 301 -30.61 10.49 19.09
N VAL A 302 -30.62 11.63 19.82
CA VAL A 302 -29.93 12.87 19.43
C VAL A 302 -28.41 12.70 19.53
N CYS A 303 -27.91 11.63 20.16
CA CYS A 303 -26.50 11.26 20.14
C CYS A 303 -25.94 11.17 18.71
N GLY A 304 -26.75 10.69 17.74
CA GLY A 304 -26.37 10.66 16.32
C GLY A 304 -26.05 12.05 15.78
N ILE A 305 -26.89 13.06 16.04
CA ILE A 305 -26.58 14.46 15.69
C ILE A 305 -25.32 14.96 16.40
N VAL A 306 -25.14 14.63 17.68
CA VAL A 306 -23.97 15.07 18.46
C VAL A 306 -22.67 14.47 17.94
N ILE A 307 -22.68 13.20 17.53
CA ILE A 307 -21.51 12.52 16.93
C ILE A 307 -21.30 13.04 15.49
N GLY A 308 -22.36 13.05 14.69
CA GLY A 308 -22.33 13.43 13.27
C GLY A 308 -22.04 14.90 12.99
N ALA A 309 -22.29 15.81 13.94
CA ALA A 309 -21.94 17.23 13.80
C ALA A 309 -20.45 17.42 13.47
N MET A 310 -19.58 16.60 14.04
CA MET A 310 -18.14 16.64 13.73
C MET A 310 -17.86 16.25 12.28
N ALA A 311 -18.52 15.20 11.78
CA ALA A 311 -18.37 14.76 10.39
C ALA A 311 -18.92 15.80 9.40
N VAL A 312 -20.05 16.44 9.71
CA VAL A 312 -20.64 17.51 8.87
C VAL A 312 -19.66 18.66 8.69
N ALA A 313 -19.08 19.17 9.78
CA ALA A 313 -18.10 20.26 9.69
C ALA A 313 -16.80 19.82 8.99
N GLN A 314 -16.42 18.54 9.11
CA GLN A 314 -15.24 17.99 8.45
C GLN A 314 -15.35 18.00 6.92
N VAL A 315 -16.53 17.70 6.35
CA VAL A 315 -16.77 17.73 4.88
C VAL A 315 -16.40 19.09 4.28
N PHE A 316 -16.71 20.18 4.98
CA PHE A 316 -16.40 21.52 4.50
C PHE A 316 -14.94 21.92 4.77
N SER A 317 -14.42 21.57 5.96
CA SER A 317 -13.06 21.96 6.33
C SER A 317 -12.01 21.21 5.52
N SER A 318 -12.21 19.93 5.20
CA SER A 318 -11.26 19.11 4.44
C SER A 318 -10.86 19.74 3.10
N VAL A 319 -11.79 20.38 2.38
CA VAL A 319 -11.56 21.05 1.10
C VAL A 319 -10.67 22.28 1.31
N TYR A 320 -10.97 23.09 2.33
CA TYR A 320 -10.17 24.25 2.69
C TYR A 320 -8.77 23.88 3.14
N PHE A 321 -8.65 22.87 4.00
CA PHE A 321 -7.38 22.34 4.47
C PHE A 321 -6.57 21.70 3.33
N SER A 322 -7.22 21.01 2.39
CA SER A 322 -6.56 20.50 1.18
C SER A 322 -6.04 21.65 0.32
N ALA A 323 -6.80 22.73 0.16
CA ALA A 323 -6.36 23.92 -0.56
C ALA A 323 -5.18 24.62 0.14
N TRP A 324 -5.24 24.76 1.46
CA TRP A 324 -4.20 25.42 2.27
C TRP A 324 -2.91 24.61 2.32
N SER A 325 -3.01 23.27 2.38
CA SER A 325 -1.86 22.37 2.33
C SER A 325 -1.10 22.42 1.00
N ASN A 326 -1.67 23.01 -0.07
CA ASN A 326 -0.90 23.33 -1.27
C ASN A 326 0.24 24.31 -0.97
N ARG A 327 0.10 25.19 0.04
CA ARG A 327 1.11 26.22 0.38
C ARG A 327 2.00 25.84 1.56
N SER A 328 1.45 25.28 2.63
CA SER A 328 2.20 24.86 3.84
C SER A 328 1.43 23.77 4.57
N TYR A 329 2.15 22.81 5.17
CA TYR A 329 1.58 21.79 6.04
C TYR A 329 1.54 22.23 7.51
N PHE A 330 2.50 23.03 7.96
CA PHE A 330 2.57 23.49 9.35
C PHE A 330 1.39 24.39 9.74
N ARG A 331 1.07 25.40 8.91
CA ARG A 331 0.02 26.38 9.25
C ARG A 331 -1.37 25.76 9.42
N PRO A 332 -1.84 24.86 8.53
CA PRO A 332 -3.08 24.14 8.76
C PRO A 332 -3.09 23.31 10.04
N LEU A 333 -1.98 22.60 10.37
CA LEU A 333 -1.90 21.77 11.57
C LEU A 333 -1.98 22.60 12.87
N VAL A 334 -1.37 23.79 12.89
CA VAL A 334 -1.48 24.73 14.00
C VAL A 334 -2.93 25.22 14.16
N PHE A 335 -3.55 25.66 13.07
CA PHE A 335 -4.94 26.12 13.10
C PHE A 335 -5.90 25.02 13.57
N SER A 336 -5.73 23.80 13.04
CA SER A 336 -6.46 22.60 13.48
C SER A 336 -6.38 22.41 14.99
N SER A 337 -5.17 22.45 15.56
CA SER A 337 -4.95 22.22 16.99
C SER A 337 -5.62 23.28 17.87
N ILE A 338 -5.58 24.56 17.45
CA ILE A 338 -6.24 25.67 18.17
C ILE A 338 -7.76 25.50 18.13
N VAL A 339 -8.33 25.20 16.97
CA VAL A 339 -9.77 25.02 16.81
C VAL A 339 -10.27 23.79 17.60
N LEU A 340 -9.49 22.71 17.63
CA LEU A 340 -9.80 21.52 18.43
C LEU A 340 -9.71 21.77 19.94
N PHE A 341 -8.77 22.60 20.39
CA PHE A 341 -8.71 23.06 21.78
C PHE A 341 -9.98 23.85 22.15
N VAL A 342 -10.38 24.81 21.32
CA VAL A 342 -11.59 25.62 21.53
C VAL A 342 -12.85 24.75 21.50
N GLY A 343 -13.00 23.88 20.50
CA GLY A 343 -14.17 23.02 20.35
C GLY A 343 -14.36 22.06 21.54
N ASN A 344 -13.28 21.46 22.04
CA ASN A 344 -13.33 20.60 23.22
C ASN A 344 -13.64 21.35 24.52
N THR A 345 -13.15 22.59 24.64
CA THR A 345 -13.50 23.47 25.76
C THR A 345 -14.99 23.83 25.72
N MET A 346 -15.53 24.16 24.54
CA MET A 346 -16.96 24.42 24.35
C MET A 346 -17.82 23.20 24.65
N TYR A 347 -17.37 22.01 24.21
CA TYR A 347 -18.02 20.74 24.53
C TYR A 347 -18.16 20.55 26.04
N ALA A 348 -17.07 20.73 26.80
CA ALA A 348 -17.11 20.56 28.25
C ALA A 348 -17.98 21.60 28.97
N LEU A 349 -17.96 22.86 28.51
CA LEU A 349 -18.76 23.95 29.08
C LEU A 349 -20.26 23.83 28.80
N ALA A 350 -20.67 23.06 27.78
CA ALA A 350 -22.08 22.91 27.42
C ALA A 350 -22.94 22.32 28.55
N TYR A 351 -22.33 21.51 29.44
CA TYR A 351 -23.02 20.96 30.60
C TYR A 351 -23.39 22.07 31.62
N ASP A 352 -22.41 22.91 31.98
CA ASP A 352 -22.61 23.99 32.95
C ASP A 352 -23.51 25.11 32.40
N MET A 353 -23.55 25.29 31.08
CA MET A 353 -24.47 26.20 30.40
C MET A 353 -25.85 25.58 30.13
N SER A 354 -26.04 24.29 30.39
CA SER A 354 -27.26 23.52 30.10
C SER A 354 -27.80 23.76 28.68
N SER A 355 -26.91 23.80 27.68
CA SER A 355 -27.26 24.17 26.32
C SER A 355 -26.80 23.14 25.29
N LEU A 356 -27.77 22.48 24.65
CA LEU A 356 -27.54 21.58 23.52
C LEU A 356 -26.87 22.30 22.33
N THR A 357 -27.18 23.58 22.13
CA THR A 357 -26.58 24.37 21.04
C THR A 357 -25.08 24.55 21.22
N VAL A 358 -24.62 24.81 22.46
CA VAL A 358 -23.18 24.94 22.77
C VAL A 358 -22.48 23.59 22.56
N LEU A 359 -23.13 22.48 22.91
CA LEU A 359 -22.62 21.14 22.68
C LEU A 359 -22.38 20.88 21.19
N ILE A 360 -23.40 21.12 20.35
CA ILE A 360 -23.32 20.94 18.90
C ILE A 360 -22.31 21.91 18.28
N LEU A 361 -22.25 23.16 18.75
CA LEU A 361 -21.28 24.13 18.23
C LEU A 361 -19.84 23.73 18.57
N GLY A 362 -19.60 23.22 19.79
CA GLY A 362 -18.29 22.66 20.17
C GLY A 362 -17.89 21.48 19.26
N ARG A 363 -18.86 20.63 18.90
CA ARG A 363 -18.66 19.53 17.94
C ARG A 363 -18.35 19.98 16.53
N LEU A 364 -19.10 20.96 16.02
CA LEU A 364 -18.85 21.57 14.72
C LEU A 364 -17.45 22.18 14.70
N CYS A 365 -17.05 22.89 15.76
CA CYS A 365 -15.68 23.40 15.91
C CYS A 365 -14.66 22.26 15.85
N CYS A 366 -14.83 21.17 16.60
CA CYS A 366 -13.93 20.00 16.51
C CYS A 366 -13.82 19.43 15.08
N GLY A 367 -14.92 19.40 14.33
CA GLY A 367 -14.92 18.96 12.92
C GLY A 367 -14.23 19.94 11.97
N LEU A 368 -14.36 21.25 12.22
CA LEU A 368 -13.63 22.27 11.46
C LEU A 368 -12.11 22.17 11.65
N GLY A 369 -11.67 21.63 12.79
CA GLY A 369 -10.27 21.38 13.08
C GLY A 369 -9.71 20.10 12.42
N SER A 370 -10.42 19.43 11.51
CA SER A 370 -9.96 18.17 10.92
C SER A 370 -8.81 18.35 9.92
N ALA A 371 -7.59 18.04 10.32
CA ALA A 371 -6.42 18.06 9.45
C ALA A 371 -6.18 16.74 8.68
N ARG A 372 -7.15 15.81 8.65
CA ARG A 372 -6.93 14.47 8.08
C ARG A 372 -6.57 14.47 6.58
N ALA A 373 -7.15 15.38 5.81
CA ALA A 373 -6.80 15.56 4.41
C ALA A 373 -5.34 16.00 4.24
N VAL A 374 -4.86 16.89 5.13
CA VAL A 374 -3.46 17.35 5.17
C VAL A 374 -2.52 16.21 5.56
N ASN A 375 -2.90 15.42 6.57
CA ASN A 375 -2.10 14.30 7.05
C ASN A 375 -1.85 13.26 5.96
N ARG A 376 -2.91 12.86 5.25
CA ARG A 376 -2.84 11.93 4.12
C ARG A 376 -2.01 12.50 2.97
N ARG A 377 -2.21 13.77 2.65
CA ARG A 377 -1.45 14.44 1.60
C ARG A 377 0.03 14.51 1.93
N TYR A 378 0.40 14.86 3.16
CA TYR A 378 1.78 14.91 3.60
C TYR A 378 2.47 13.55 3.44
N ILE A 379 1.79 12.44 3.76
CA ILE A 379 2.32 11.08 3.52
C ILE A 379 2.54 10.84 2.01
N SER A 380 1.60 11.25 1.17
CA SER A 380 1.74 11.11 -0.29
C SER A 380 2.89 11.95 -0.86
N ASP A 381 3.05 13.19 -0.39
CA ASP A 381 3.94 14.18 -1.00
C ASP A 381 5.37 14.09 -0.44
N CYS A 382 5.53 13.84 0.86
CA CYS A 382 6.81 13.99 1.56
C CYS A 382 7.49 12.64 1.86
N VAL A 383 6.75 11.53 1.86
CA VAL A 383 7.31 10.22 2.20
C VAL A 383 7.85 9.53 0.93
N PRO A 384 9.12 9.10 0.91
CA PRO A 384 9.69 8.35 -0.19
C PRO A 384 8.86 7.12 -0.56
N LEU A 385 8.74 6.82 -1.86
CA LEU A 385 7.93 5.72 -2.39
C LEU A 385 8.20 4.38 -1.70
N LYS A 386 9.47 4.10 -1.36
CA LYS A 386 9.90 2.85 -0.71
C LYS A 386 9.24 2.60 0.66
N ILE A 387 8.99 3.66 1.43
CA ILE A 387 8.40 3.58 2.78
C ILE A 387 6.98 4.13 2.86
N ARG A 388 6.44 4.65 1.74
CA ARG A 388 5.10 5.26 1.68
C ARG A 388 3.99 4.28 2.03
N MET A 389 4.07 3.03 1.55
CA MET A 389 3.11 1.99 1.92
C MET A 389 3.11 1.76 3.45
N GLN A 390 4.30 1.72 4.05
CA GLN A 390 4.48 1.53 5.49
C GLN A 390 3.95 2.72 6.30
N ALA A 391 4.18 3.95 5.82
CA ALA A 391 3.64 5.17 6.43
C ALA A 391 2.11 5.25 6.32
N SER A 392 1.52 4.86 5.18
CA SER A 392 0.07 4.75 5.02
C SER A 392 -0.53 3.68 5.94
N ALA A 393 0.11 2.52 6.08
CA ALA A 393 -0.28 1.50 7.04
C ALA A 393 -0.17 2.01 8.49
N GLY A 394 0.86 2.79 8.78
CA GLY A 394 1.02 3.49 10.06
C GLY A 394 -0.11 4.49 10.34
N PHE A 395 -0.57 5.23 9.33
CA PHE A 395 -1.72 6.14 9.45
C PHE A 395 -3.03 5.40 9.77
N VAL A 396 -3.28 4.27 9.11
CA VAL A 396 -4.45 3.43 9.38
C VAL A 396 -4.35 2.84 10.80
N SER A 397 -3.19 2.31 11.17
CA SER A 397 -2.95 1.76 12.51
C SER A 397 -3.11 2.81 13.62
N ALA A 398 -2.55 4.01 13.43
CA ALA A 398 -2.70 5.13 14.35
C ALA A 398 -4.17 5.59 14.45
N SER A 399 -4.90 5.56 13.34
CA SER A 399 -6.34 5.85 13.34
C SER A 399 -7.10 4.84 14.19
N ALA A 400 -6.91 3.54 13.94
CA ALA A 400 -7.58 2.46 14.65
C ALA A 400 -7.24 2.42 16.13
N LEU A 401 -5.96 2.62 16.48
CA LEU A 401 -5.52 2.79 17.87
C LEU A 401 -6.25 3.95 18.55
N GLY A 402 -6.42 5.08 17.85
CA GLY A 402 -7.17 6.22 18.38
C GLY A 402 -8.64 5.90 18.61
N MET A 403 -9.27 5.15 17.68
CA MET A 403 -10.65 4.67 17.84
C MET A 403 -10.81 3.74 19.03
N ALA A 404 -9.81 2.92 19.35
CA ALA A 404 -9.80 2.03 20.52
C ALA A 404 -9.54 2.80 21.83
N CYS A 405 -8.54 3.69 21.82
CA CYS A 405 -8.13 4.47 22.99
C CYS A 405 -9.20 5.46 23.44
N GLY A 406 -10.02 6.01 22.52
CA GLY A 406 -11.11 6.93 22.86
C GLY A 406 -12.07 6.34 23.91
N PRO A 407 -12.85 5.31 23.58
CA PRO A 407 -13.76 4.66 24.53
C PRO A 407 -13.05 4.13 25.78
N ALA A 408 -11.82 3.62 25.65
CA ALA A 408 -11.04 3.17 26.81
C ALA A 408 -10.79 4.31 27.82
N LEU A 409 -10.41 5.50 27.34
CA LEU A 409 -10.25 6.69 28.19
C LEU A 409 -11.60 7.14 28.76
N ALA A 410 -12.67 7.10 27.98
CA ALA A 410 -14.01 7.47 28.44
C ALA A 410 -14.47 6.61 29.64
N GLY A 411 -14.19 5.30 29.60
CA GLY A 411 -14.52 4.37 30.69
C GLY A 411 -13.73 4.62 31.98
N ILE A 412 -12.53 5.20 31.89
CA ILE A 412 -11.70 5.57 33.05
C ILE A 412 -12.14 6.93 33.62
N LEU A 413 -12.58 7.85 32.76
CA LEU A 413 -12.95 9.22 33.09
C LEU A 413 -14.35 9.35 33.71
N GLN A 414 -14.68 8.52 34.71
CA GLN A 414 -16.02 8.48 35.35
C GLN A 414 -16.10 9.21 36.69
N THR A 415 -15.10 10.03 37.03
CA THR A 415 -15.07 10.76 38.31
C THR A 415 -16.08 11.91 38.32
N ASN A 416 -16.70 12.16 39.47
CA ASN A 416 -17.63 13.28 39.67
C ASN A 416 -17.11 14.22 40.75
N PHE A 417 -16.69 15.42 40.36
CA PHE A 417 -16.31 16.49 41.28
C PHE A 417 -16.58 17.88 40.66
N LYS A 418 -16.62 18.92 41.49
CA LYS A 418 -16.87 20.29 41.04
C LYS A 418 -15.75 21.20 41.51
N ILE A 419 -15.14 21.92 40.57
CA ILE A 419 -14.12 22.95 40.89
C ILE A 419 -14.72 24.31 40.50
N TYR A 420 -14.97 25.16 41.49
CA TYR A 420 -15.68 26.44 41.33
C TYR A 420 -17.03 26.27 40.62
N LYS A 421 -17.19 26.85 39.42
CA LYS A 421 -18.39 26.78 38.58
C LYS A 421 -18.31 25.69 37.51
N LEU A 422 -17.19 24.97 37.41
CA LEU A 422 -16.96 23.95 36.39
C LEU A 422 -17.25 22.56 36.95
N THR A 423 -18.14 21.83 36.27
CA THR A 423 -18.48 20.47 36.64
C THR A 423 -17.60 19.47 35.89
N PHE A 424 -16.94 18.58 36.62
CA PHE A 424 -16.14 17.49 36.09
C PHE A 424 -16.88 16.18 36.36
N ASN A 425 -17.55 15.65 35.35
CA ASN A 425 -18.27 14.39 35.39
C ASN A 425 -17.89 13.52 34.17
N ALA A 426 -18.49 12.34 34.07
CA ALA A 426 -18.25 11.41 32.96
C ALA A 426 -18.49 12.04 31.56
N ASN A 427 -19.37 13.03 31.45
CA ASN A 427 -19.74 13.67 30.19
C ASN A 427 -18.79 14.83 29.83
N THR A 428 -18.29 15.59 30.80
CA THR A 428 -17.45 16.77 30.58
C THR A 428 -15.94 16.48 30.60
N LEU A 429 -15.51 15.46 31.35
CA LEU A 429 -14.09 15.07 31.47
C LEU A 429 -13.44 14.73 30.12
N PRO A 430 -14.09 14.00 29.19
CA PRO A 430 -13.57 13.79 27.85
C PRO A 430 -13.17 15.10 27.15
N GLY A 431 -13.99 16.15 27.25
CA GLY A 431 -13.70 17.45 26.65
C GLY A 431 -12.48 18.14 27.28
N TRP A 432 -12.40 18.16 28.61
CA TRP A 432 -11.26 18.76 29.31
C TRP A 432 -9.93 18.05 29.03
N VAL A 433 -9.93 16.71 29.08
CA VAL A 433 -8.73 15.90 28.81
C VAL A 433 -8.26 16.12 27.38
N MET A 434 -9.18 16.11 26.41
CA MET A 434 -8.83 16.34 25.01
C MET A 434 -8.37 17.77 24.75
N ALA A 435 -8.95 18.78 25.40
CA ALA A 435 -8.47 20.16 25.30
C ALA A 435 -6.99 20.27 25.73
N VAL A 436 -6.64 19.70 26.90
CA VAL A 436 -5.24 19.68 27.36
C VAL A 436 -4.34 18.92 26.39
N ALA A 437 -4.78 17.76 25.89
CA ALA A 437 -3.99 16.97 24.94
C ALA A 437 -3.71 17.73 23.64
N TRP A 438 -4.68 18.47 23.10
CA TRP A 438 -4.49 19.31 21.91
C TRP A 438 -3.55 20.49 22.16
N LEU A 439 -3.56 21.06 23.36
CA LEU A 439 -2.61 22.11 23.75
C LEU A 439 -1.18 21.54 23.84
N VAL A 440 -1.00 20.37 24.46
CA VAL A 440 0.30 19.69 24.50
C VAL A 440 0.79 19.36 23.09
N TYR A 441 -0.10 18.84 22.24
CA TYR A 441 0.22 18.58 20.83
C TYR A 441 0.62 19.85 20.08
N LEU A 442 -0.07 20.98 20.30
CA LEU A 442 0.27 22.26 19.69
C LEU A 442 1.68 22.72 20.08
N VAL A 443 2.05 22.60 21.36
CA VAL A 443 3.40 22.93 21.83
C VAL A 443 4.44 22.00 21.18
N TRP A 444 4.16 20.69 21.13
CA TRP A 444 5.06 19.72 20.52
C TRP A 444 5.24 19.95 19.01
N LEU A 445 4.15 20.28 18.30
CA LEU A 445 4.15 20.63 16.89
C LEU A 445 5.03 21.86 16.64
N TRP A 446 4.91 22.90 17.48
CA TRP A 446 5.68 24.13 17.31
C TRP A 446 7.19 23.89 17.43
N ILE A 447 7.60 23.06 18.40
CA ILE A 447 9.02 22.83 18.69
C ILE A 447 9.67 21.90 17.65
N SER A 448 8.95 20.86 17.22
CA SER A 448 9.57 19.71 16.52
C SER A 448 9.21 19.60 15.04
N PHE A 449 8.17 20.29 14.56
CA PHE A 449 7.76 20.18 13.15
C PHE A 449 8.69 20.97 12.24
N LYS A 450 9.31 20.29 11.29
CA LYS A 450 10.11 20.92 10.23
C LYS A 450 9.35 20.83 8.91
N GLU A 451 9.08 22.00 8.31
CA GLU A 451 8.41 22.10 7.01
C GLU A 451 9.34 21.57 5.90
N PRO A 452 8.86 20.67 5.02
CA PRO A 452 9.65 20.13 3.93
C PRO A 452 9.95 21.22 2.88
N SER A 453 11.19 21.29 2.40
CA SER A 453 11.60 22.19 1.31
C SER A 453 10.89 21.80 0.02
N ARG A 454 10.14 22.73 -0.58
CA ARG A 454 9.48 22.54 -1.86
C ARG A 454 10.24 23.32 -2.92
N ASP A 455 10.66 22.64 -3.98
CA ASP A 455 11.12 23.28 -5.21
C ASP A 455 9.92 24.01 -5.80
N ILE A 456 9.86 25.33 -5.60
CA ILE A 456 8.93 26.18 -6.32
C ILE A 456 9.46 26.18 -7.75
N GLU A 457 8.77 25.53 -8.69
CA GLU A 457 8.91 25.86 -10.11
C GLU A 457 8.45 27.32 -10.26
N GLU A 458 9.36 28.26 -10.01
CA GLU A 458 9.19 29.61 -10.50
C GLU A 458 9.14 29.51 -12.03
N PRO A 459 8.11 30.08 -12.69
CA PRO A 459 8.18 30.24 -14.14
C PRO A 459 9.49 30.98 -14.44
N PRO A 460 10.29 30.54 -15.42
CA PRO A 460 11.58 31.15 -15.68
C PRO A 460 11.35 32.65 -15.83
N ALA A 461 11.98 33.42 -14.93
CA ALA A 461 12.04 34.86 -15.04
C ALA A 461 12.67 35.16 -16.40
N SER A 462 11.83 35.51 -17.39
CA SER A 462 12.30 36.12 -18.61
C SER A 462 12.94 37.43 -18.19
N SER A 463 14.26 37.39 -18.15
CA SER A 463 15.15 38.53 -17.97
C SER A 463 14.62 39.75 -18.72
N SER A 464 14.47 40.82 -17.95
CA SER A 464 14.37 42.20 -18.41
C SER A 464 15.27 42.47 -19.61
N GLU A 465 14.68 42.66 -20.79
CA GLU A 465 15.23 43.56 -21.80
C GLU A 465 14.45 44.87 -21.74
N THR A 466 15.18 45.89 -21.32
CA THR A 466 14.77 47.28 -21.26
C THR A 466 14.70 47.81 -22.70
N VAL A 467 13.50 48.09 -23.20
CA VAL A 467 13.31 49.04 -24.31
C VAL A 467 12.14 49.95 -23.93
N GLU A 468 12.48 51.21 -23.69
CA GLU A 468 11.56 52.32 -23.44
C GLU A 468 10.77 52.73 -24.69
N ASN A 469 9.62 53.38 -24.41
CA ASN A 469 8.72 54.18 -25.26
C ASN A 469 7.59 53.40 -25.97
N GLY A 470 6.30 53.72 -25.82
CA GLY A 470 5.61 54.76 -25.06
C GLY A 470 4.11 54.79 -25.42
N ALA A 471 3.30 55.22 -24.44
CA ALA A 471 1.97 55.84 -24.53
C ALA A 471 0.70 55.06 -25.00
N LEU A 472 -0.39 55.36 -24.26
CA LEU A 472 -1.84 55.16 -24.48
C LEU A 472 -2.39 53.74 -24.32
N GLU A 473 -3.57 53.48 -23.77
CA GLU A 473 -4.53 54.14 -22.86
C GLU A 473 -5.60 53.05 -22.56
N GLU A 474 -6.33 53.21 -21.45
CA GLU A 474 -7.68 52.68 -21.11
C GLU A 474 -8.28 51.39 -21.74
N GLY A 475 -8.92 50.57 -20.89
CA GLY A 475 -10.05 49.76 -21.38
C GLY A 475 -10.47 48.58 -20.51
N LYS A 476 -11.64 48.72 -19.86
CA LYS A 476 -12.34 47.70 -19.08
C LYS A 476 -13.02 46.64 -19.96
N GLN A 477 -13.14 45.44 -19.36
CA GLN A 477 -14.25 44.46 -19.41
C GLN A 477 -14.24 43.27 -20.42
N PRO A 478 -14.78 42.11 -19.97
CA PRO A 478 -14.78 40.83 -20.69
C PRO A 478 -16.07 40.61 -21.48
N LEU A 479 -16.04 39.82 -22.56
CA LEU A 479 -17.23 39.40 -23.29
C LEU A 479 -17.18 37.91 -23.66
N LEU A 480 -18.08 37.16 -23.01
CA LEU A 480 -18.65 35.91 -23.50
C LEU A 480 -19.70 36.24 -24.57
N VAL A 481 -19.67 35.53 -25.69
CA VAL A 481 -20.84 35.34 -26.58
C VAL A 481 -20.92 33.88 -26.98
N THR A 482 -22.14 33.38 -26.94
CA THR A 482 -22.61 32.00 -27.05
C THR A 482 -23.00 31.65 -28.50
N SER A 483 -22.85 30.37 -28.86
CA SER A 483 -23.71 29.52 -29.74
C SER A 483 -23.99 29.88 -31.20
N GLU A 484 -23.75 28.92 -32.12
CA GLU A 484 -24.77 28.30 -32.99
C GLU A 484 -24.26 27.02 -33.71
N GLU A 485 -25.20 26.17 -34.14
CA GLU A 485 -25.11 24.77 -34.59
C GLU A 485 -24.91 24.54 -36.12
N LYS A 486 -24.53 23.29 -36.46
CA LYS A 486 -24.62 22.52 -37.76
C LYS A 486 -23.58 22.89 -38.82
N GLN A 487 -22.90 21.97 -39.52
CA GLN A 487 -23.43 20.87 -40.34
C GLN A 487 -22.33 19.84 -40.69
N GLU A 488 -22.72 18.59 -41.01
CA GLU A 488 -21.89 17.53 -41.58
C GLU A 488 -21.38 17.92 -42.99
N ASP A 489 -20.11 17.64 -43.30
CA ASP A 489 -19.67 17.20 -44.62
C ASP A 489 -18.35 16.43 -44.47
N ASP A 490 -18.34 15.22 -45.04
CA ASP A 490 -17.20 14.34 -45.24
C ASP A 490 -16.19 15.00 -46.19
N GLU A 491 -14.94 15.13 -45.75
CA GLU A 491 -13.76 15.05 -46.63
C GLU A 491 -12.51 14.88 -45.75
N ASP A 492 -11.89 13.70 -45.82
CA ASP A 492 -10.52 13.48 -45.35
C ASP A 492 -9.55 14.34 -46.18
N PRO A 493 -8.65 15.08 -45.52
CA PRO A 493 -7.28 15.05 -46.00
C PRO A 493 -6.29 14.72 -44.88
N GLU A 494 -5.46 13.73 -45.19
CA GLU A 494 -4.22 13.37 -44.53
C GLU A 494 -3.39 14.63 -44.20
N GLY A 495 -3.22 14.88 -42.89
CA GLY A 495 -2.41 15.97 -42.36
C GLY A 495 -1.67 15.50 -41.10
N ASP A 496 -0.35 15.46 -41.21
CA ASP A 496 0.68 15.08 -40.24
C ASP A 496 0.36 15.47 -38.78
N GLY A 497 -0.16 14.50 -38.02
CA GLY A 497 -0.45 14.63 -36.60
C GLY A 497 0.75 14.23 -35.75
N SER A 498 1.61 15.20 -35.44
CA SER A 498 2.44 15.15 -34.23
C SER A 498 1.51 15.14 -33.01
N GLU A 499 1.10 13.96 -32.54
CA GLU A 499 0.46 13.78 -31.24
C GLU A 499 1.48 13.99 -30.10
N GLU A 500 1.92 15.24 -29.92
CA GLU A 500 2.17 15.72 -28.57
C GLU A 500 0.81 15.86 -27.90
N ALA A 501 0.56 15.05 -26.86
CA ALA A 501 -0.65 15.17 -26.06
C ALA A 501 -0.82 16.64 -25.63
N PRO A 502 -2.00 17.26 -25.81
CA PRO A 502 -2.17 18.68 -25.51
C PRO A 502 -1.80 18.97 -24.06
N GLU A 503 -1.16 20.11 -23.82
CA GLU A 503 -0.70 20.59 -22.50
C GLU A 503 -1.82 20.66 -21.43
N GLU A 504 -3.09 20.51 -21.82
CA GLU A 504 -4.23 20.32 -20.91
C GLU A 504 -4.20 19.00 -20.12
N SER A 505 -3.46 17.99 -20.59
CA SER A 505 -3.34 16.68 -19.93
C SER A 505 -2.60 16.74 -18.58
N ARG A 506 -1.84 17.81 -18.30
CA ARG A 506 -1.01 17.97 -17.10
C ARG A 506 -1.62 18.88 -16.02
N LYS A 507 -2.75 19.54 -16.26
CA LYS A 507 -3.36 20.48 -15.29
C LYS A 507 -4.10 19.73 -14.15
N PRO A 508 -3.95 20.18 -12.88
CA PRO A 508 -4.66 19.61 -11.74
C PRO A 508 -6.18 19.83 -11.87
N ALA A 509 -6.98 18.94 -11.27
CA ALA A 509 -8.43 19.07 -11.31
C ALA A 509 -8.90 20.37 -10.63
N THR A 510 -9.70 21.17 -11.33
CA THR A 510 -10.16 22.49 -10.87
C THR A 510 -11.48 22.42 -10.10
N SER A 511 -12.21 21.29 -10.18
CA SER A 511 -13.49 21.07 -9.47
C SER A 511 -13.74 19.59 -9.13
N ILE A 512 -14.61 19.31 -8.16
CA ILE A 512 -15.05 17.94 -7.79
C ILE A 512 -15.66 17.20 -8.99
N VAL A 513 -16.46 17.89 -9.81
CA VAL A 513 -17.10 17.28 -10.99
C VAL A 513 -16.06 16.89 -12.04
N SER A 514 -15.06 17.75 -12.27
CA SER A 514 -13.94 17.41 -13.17
C SER A 514 -13.12 16.25 -12.62
N ALA A 515 -12.85 16.23 -11.31
CA ALA A 515 -12.14 15.14 -10.65
C ALA A 515 -12.92 13.81 -10.76
N TYR A 516 -14.24 13.81 -10.55
CA TYR A 516 -15.09 12.63 -10.66
C TYR A 516 -15.20 12.10 -12.09
N ARG A 517 -15.21 12.98 -13.10
CA ARG A 517 -15.16 12.57 -14.52
C ARG A 517 -13.83 11.93 -14.90
N LEU A 518 -12.74 12.35 -14.26
CA LEU A 518 -11.40 11.78 -14.45
C LEU A 518 -11.21 10.42 -13.76
N LEU A 519 -12.11 10.01 -12.86
CA LEU A 519 -12.04 8.72 -12.19
C LEU A 519 -12.42 7.59 -13.14
N THR A 520 -11.55 6.59 -13.24
CA THR A 520 -11.87 5.33 -13.90
C THR A 520 -13.02 4.62 -13.18
N PRO A 521 -13.80 3.75 -13.86
CA PRO A 521 -14.85 2.96 -13.22
C PRO A 521 -14.36 2.19 -11.99
N SER A 522 -13.14 1.67 -12.04
CA SER A 522 -12.50 0.96 -10.92
C SER A 522 -12.33 1.84 -9.68
N VAL A 523 -11.89 3.10 -9.84
CA VAL A 523 -11.75 4.03 -8.70
C VAL A 523 -13.12 4.44 -8.13
N LYS A 524 -14.14 4.58 -8.98
CA LYS A 524 -15.52 4.87 -8.49
C LYS A 524 -16.05 3.74 -7.64
N VAL A 525 -15.82 2.48 -8.03
CA VAL A 525 -16.18 1.31 -7.20
C VAL A 525 -15.39 1.32 -5.90
N GLN A 526 -14.07 1.55 -5.92
CA GLN A 526 -13.29 1.64 -4.68
C GLN A 526 -13.77 2.74 -3.72
N LEU A 527 -14.18 3.90 -4.23
CA LEU A 527 -14.79 4.95 -3.41
C LEU A 527 -16.15 4.53 -2.85
N LEU A 528 -16.96 3.78 -3.61
CA LEU A 528 -18.22 3.19 -3.13
C LEU A 528 -17.98 2.16 -2.02
N ILE A 529 -16.97 1.29 -2.16
CA ILE A 529 -16.56 0.34 -1.12
C ILE A 529 -16.10 1.08 0.13
N TYR A 530 -15.33 2.17 -0.05
CA TYR A 530 -14.88 3.01 1.07
C TYR A 530 -16.04 3.71 1.79
N PHE A 531 -17.03 4.16 1.01
CA PHE A 531 -18.27 4.71 1.56
C PHE A 531 -19.03 3.64 2.35
N MET A 532 -19.24 2.46 1.77
CA MET A 532 -19.94 1.33 2.39
C MET A 532 -19.32 0.92 3.72
N LEU A 533 -18.00 0.70 3.74
CA LEU A 533 -17.31 0.26 4.95
C LEU A 533 -17.38 1.32 6.06
N LYS A 534 -17.25 2.61 5.71
CA LYS A 534 -17.33 3.70 6.70
C LYS A 534 -18.74 3.91 7.22
N TYR A 535 -19.75 3.73 6.37
CA TYR A 535 -21.13 3.75 6.77
C TYR A 535 -21.43 2.64 7.79
N ALA A 536 -21.09 1.39 7.46
CA ALA A 536 -21.36 0.24 8.32
C ALA A 536 -20.61 0.31 9.67
N MET A 537 -19.33 0.70 9.65
CA MET A 537 -18.56 0.93 10.88
C MET A 537 -19.18 2.02 11.76
N GLU A 538 -19.59 3.14 11.17
CA GLU A 538 -20.14 4.25 11.96
C GLU A 538 -21.48 3.87 12.59
N ILE A 539 -22.37 3.15 11.88
CA ILE A 539 -23.59 2.59 12.48
C ILE A 539 -23.25 1.72 13.70
N LEU A 540 -22.32 0.77 13.55
CA LEU A 540 -21.93 -0.12 14.66
C LEU A 540 -21.38 0.64 15.87
N LEU A 541 -20.54 1.66 15.63
CA LEU A 541 -19.88 2.42 16.71
C LEU A 541 -20.83 3.44 17.35
N SER A 542 -21.48 4.30 16.57
CA SER A 542 -22.34 5.38 17.07
C SER A 542 -23.63 4.87 17.73
N GLU A 543 -24.20 3.76 17.25
CA GLU A 543 -25.43 3.17 17.80
C GLU A 543 -25.16 2.29 19.03
N SER A 544 -23.90 1.93 19.28
CA SER A 544 -23.54 0.93 20.31
C SER A 544 -24.01 1.30 21.72
N SER A 545 -23.92 2.58 22.12
CA SER A 545 -24.35 2.99 23.46
C SER A 545 -25.87 2.88 23.61
N VAL A 546 -26.64 3.35 22.63
CA VAL A 546 -28.11 3.31 22.65
C VAL A 546 -28.62 1.87 22.65
N ILE A 547 -28.11 1.01 21.76
CA ILE A 547 -28.59 -0.37 21.62
C ILE A 547 -28.24 -1.24 22.83
N THR A 548 -27.02 -1.13 23.34
CA THR A 548 -26.60 -1.96 24.47
C THR A 548 -27.25 -1.53 25.77
N THR A 549 -27.52 -0.23 25.95
CA THR A 549 -28.32 0.28 27.07
C THR A 549 -29.77 -0.21 26.98
N TYR A 550 -30.40 -0.17 25.79
CA TYR A 550 -31.79 -0.59 25.62
C TYR A 550 -32.00 -2.12 25.73
N TYR A 551 -31.22 -2.92 24.99
CA TYR A 551 -31.43 -4.38 24.93
C TYR A 551 -30.77 -5.16 26.06
N PHE A 552 -29.66 -4.66 26.61
CA PHE A 552 -28.84 -5.40 27.58
C PHE A 552 -28.65 -4.67 28.91
N SER A 553 -29.15 -3.44 29.05
CA SER A 553 -28.96 -2.58 30.23
C SER A 553 -27.48 -2.43 30.60
N TRP A 554 -26.62 -2.29 29.59
CA TRP A 554 -25.20 -2.07 29.79
C TRP A 554 -24.92 -0.72 30.42
N SER A 555 -23.92 -0.67 31.29
CA SER A 555 -23.38 0.58 31.81
C SER A 555 -22.43 1.23 30.81
N THR A 556 -22.23 2.54 30.89
CA THR A 556 -21.21 3.30 30.15
C THR A 556 -19.83 2.64 30.20
N SER A 557 -19.45 2.06 31.35
CA SER A 557 -18.17 1.36 31.53
C SER A 557 -18.11 0.08 30.69
N THR A 558 -19.19 -0.70 30.66
CA THR A 558 -19.29 -1.92 29.85
C THR A 558 -19.23 -1.61 28.35
N VAL A 559 -19.94 -0.58 27.91
CA VAL A 559 -19.89 -0.09 26.51
C VAL A 559 -18.47 0.36 26.14
N SER A 560 -17.83 1.10 27.03
CA SER A 560 -16.44 1.57 26.85
C SER A 560 -15.46 0.41 26.70
N ILE A 561 -15.57 -0.63 27.53
CA ILE A 561 -14.75 -1.83 27.44
C ILE A 561 -15.00 -2.58 26.13
N PHE A 562 -16.27 -2.76 25.74
CA PHE A 562 -16.62 -3.41 24.47
C PHE A 562 -15.98 -2.71 23.27
N LEU A 563 -16.14 -1.39 23.16
CA LEU A 563 -15.58 -0.60 22.06
C LEU A 563 -14.05 -0.56 22.07
N ALA A 564 -13.44 -0.49 23.26
CA ALA A 564 -11.98 -0.56 23.39
C ALA A 564 -11.43 -1.91 22.92
N CYS A 565 -12.06 -3.02 23.34
CA CYS A 565 -11.71 -4.35 22.89
C CYS A 565 -11.89 -4.49 21.37
N LEU A 566 -13.02 -4.00 20.84
CA LEU A 566 -13.30 -4.01 19.40
C LEU A 566 -12.20 -3.28 18.63
N GLY A 567 -11.82 -2.07 19.02
CA GLY A 567 -10.75 -1.31 18.38
C GLY A 567 -9.35 -1.92 18.54
N LEU A 568 -9.05 -2.59 19.66
CA LEU A 568 -7.76 -3.26 19.86
C LEU A 568 -7.56 -4.48 18.94
N THR A 569 -8.64 -5.10 18.44
CA THR A 569 -8.54 -6.22 17.50
C THR A 569 -7.89 -5.84 16.17
N VAL A 570 -7.83 -4.56 15.81
CA VAL A 570 -7.24 -4.09 14.55
C VAL A 570 -5.75 -4.39 14.46
N LEU A 571 -5.01 -4.29 15.57
CA LEU A 571 -3.56 -4.53 15.58
C LEU A 571 -3.19 -5.98 15.18
N PRO A 572 -3.67 -7.03 15.86
CA PRO A 572 -3.34 -8.40 15.48
C PRO A 572 -3.87 -8.73 14.09
N VAL A 573 -5.05 -8.24 13.71
CA VAL A 573 -5.63 -8.46 12.38
C VAL A 573 -4.74 -7.87 11.28
N ASN A 574 -4.29 -6.63 11.41
CA ASN A 574 -3.41 -6.00 10.43
C ASN A 574 -2.07 -6.73 10.29
N ILE A 575 -1.52 -7.25 11.40
CA ILE A 575 -0.30 -8.07 11.35
C ILE A 575 -0.56 -9.36 10.58
N VAL A 576 -1.63 -10.09 10.89
CA VAL A 576 -1.97 -11.36 10.23
C VAL A 576 -2.21 -11.16 8.73
N VAL A 577 -2.99 -10.13 8.37
CA VAL A 577 -3.29 -9.83 6.97
C VAL A 577 -2.03 -9.44 6.22
N GLY A 578 -1.21 -8.55 6.79
CA GLY A 578 0.01 -8.05 6.14
C GLY A 578 1.12 -9.10 6.02
N SER A 579 1.26 -10.02 6.99
CA SER A 579 2.35 -11.01 7.00
C SER A 579 1.99 -12.34 6.35
N TYR A 580 0.76 -12.83 6.52
CA TYR A 580 0.35 -14.15 6.02
C TYR A 580 -0.55 -14.05 4.79
N ILE A 581 -1.63 -13.26 4.85
CA ILE A 581 -2.68 -13.29 3.82
C ILE A 581 -2.25 -12.57 2.54
N SER A 582 -1.61 -11.40 2.65
CA SER A 582 -1.13 -10.61 1.51
C SER A 582 -0.05 -11.33 0.70
N ASN A 583 0.68 -12.27 1.30
CA ASN A 583 1.67 -13.09 0.61
C ASN A 583 1.05 -14.29 -0.12
N MET A 584 -0.14 -14.72 0.28
CA MET A 584 -0.81 -15.91 -0.27
C MET A 584 -1.87 -15.58 -1.32
N PHE A 585 -2.53 -14.42 -1.20
CA PHE A 585 -3.68 -14.04 -2.01
C PHE A 585 -3.47 -12.68 -2.68
N GLU A 586 -4.10 -12.49 -3.84
CA GLU A 586 -4.08 -11.19 -4.52
C GLU A 586 -5.01 -10.19 -3.83
N ASP A 587 -4.64 -8.91 -3.82
CA ASP A 587 -5.41 -7.81 -3.20
C ASP A 587 -6.91 -7.84 -3.57
N ARG A 588 -7.27 -8.12 -4.82
CA ARG A 588 -8.67 -8.20 -5.29
C ARG A 588 -9.48 -9.35 -4.66
N GLN A 589 -8.83 -10.47 -4.38
CA GLN A 589 -9.48 -11.63 -3.74
C GLN A 589 -9.75 -11.32 -2.27
N ILE A 590 -8.78 -10.71 -1.60
CA ILE A 590 -8.91 -10.28 -0.20
C ILE A 590 -10.02 -9.21 -0.09
N LEU A 591 -10.06 -8.26 -1.03
CA LEU A 591 -11.11 -7.24 -1.11
C LEU A 591 -12.51 -7.89 -1.18
N LEU A 592 -12.77 -8.74 -2.18
CA LEU A 592 -14.09 -9.37 -2.33
C LEU A 592 -14.46 -10.26 -1.14
N ALA A 593 -13.51 -11.04 -0.62
CA ALA A 593 -13.74 -11.89 0.56
C ALA A 593 -14.10 -11.05 1.79
N SER A 594 -13.40 -9.94 2.02
CA SER A 594 -13.69 -9.04 3.15
C SER A 594 -15.04 -8.33 3.00
N GLU A 595 -15.47 -7.94 1.78
CA GLU A 595 -16.82 -7.41 1.55
C GLU A 595 -17.92 -8.42 1.91
N ILE A 596 -17.76 -9.69 1.50
CA ILE A 596 -18.70 -10.76 1.82
C ILE A 596 -18.76 -10.97 3.34
N MET A 597 -17.62 -10.95 4.03
CA MET A 597 -17.57 -11.09 5.49
C MET A 597 -18.21 -9.89 6.22
N VAL A 598 -18.08 -8.66 5.71
CA VAL A 598 -18.82 -7.50 6.22
C VAL A 598 -20.32 -7.71 6.07
N CYS A 599 -20.78 -8.19 4.90
CA CYS A 599 -22.18 -8.50 4.64
C CYS A 599 -22.72 -9.56 5.60
N ILE A 600 -21.96 -10.63 5.85
CA ILE A 600 -22.29 -11.67 6.84
C ILE A 600 -22.39 -11.06 8.25
N GLY A 601 -21.44 -10.19 8.63
CA GLY A 601 -21.50 -9.47 9.90
C GLY A 601 -22.80 -8.69 10.07
N ILE A 602 -23.19 -7.91 9.05
CA ILE A 602 -24.45 -7.15 9.03
C ILE A 602 -25.66 -8.06 9.14
N LEU A 603 -25.68 -9.17 8.39
CA LEU A 603 -26.77 -10.15 8.43
C LEU A 603 -26.96 -10.78 9.81
N LEU A 604 -25.85 -11.13 10.48
CA LEU A 604 -25.88 -11.72 11.82
C LEU A 604 -26.32 -10.71 12.90
N SER A 605 -26.15 -9.41 12.66
CA SER A 605 -26.54 -8.35 13.60
C SER A 605 -28.06 -8.13 13.67
N PHE A 606 -28.82 -8.48 12.62
CA PHE A 606 -30.27 -8.27 12.61
C PHE A 606 -30.96 -9.00 13.77
N HIS A 607 -31.96 -8.34 14.36
CA HIS A 607 -32.84 -8.95 15.34
C HIS A 607 -33.85 -9.89 14.66
N MET A 608 -33.38 -11.09 14.29
CA MET A 608 -34.18 -12.17 13.70
C MET A 608 -34.43 -13.32 14.70
N ILE A 609 -33.52 -13.53 15.66
CA ILE A 609 -33.61 -14.57 16.69
C ILE A 609 -34.15 -13.92 17.97
N ILE A 610 -35.22 -14.50 18.53
CA ILE A 610 -35.85 -14.03 19.78
C ILE A 610 -35.52 -15.03 20.89
N PRO A 611 -34.93 -14.59 22.03
CA PRO A 611 -34.53 -13.21 22.37
C PRO A 611 -33.21 -12.78 21.72
N TYR A 612 -33.01 -11.46 21.55
CA TYR A 612 -31.71 -10.92 21.12
C TYR A 612 -30.67 -11.17 22.20
N THR A 613 -29.51 -11.71 21.84
CA THR A 613 -28.51 -12.12 22.84
C THR A 613 -27.21 -11.32 22.73
N ILE A 614 -26.54 -11.15 23.88
CA ILE A 614 -25.22 -10.50 23.94
C ILE A 614 -24.20 -11.18 22.99
N PRO A 615 -24.08 -12.52 22.94
CA PRO A 615 -23.17 -13.19 22.01
C PRO A 615 -23.48 -12.88 20.56
N GLN A 616 -24.76 -12.77 20.17
CA GLN A 616 -25.13 -12.40 18.80
C GLN A 616 -24.61 -10.99 18.45
N TYR A 617 -24.85 -10.01 19.33
CA TYR A 617 -24.39 -8.63 19.11
C TYR A 617 -22.85 -8.53 19.06
N VAL A 618 -22.16 -9.13 20.03
CA VAL A 618 -20.70 -9.06 20.13
C VAL A 618 -20.02 -9.80 18.97
N CYS A 619 -20.44 -11.02 18.64
CA CYS A 619 -19.85 -11.79 17.55
C CYS A 619 -20.12 -11.14 16.18
N SER A 620 -21.34 -10.68 15.93
CA SER A 620 -21.67 -10.01 14.66
C SER A 620 -20.93 -8.69 14.50
N GLY A 621 -20.87 -7.88 15.56
CA GLY A 621 -20.10 -6.63 15.59
C GLY A 621 -18.60 -6.87 15.38
N LEU A 622 -18.02 -7.89 16.01
CA LEU A 622 -16.61 -8.25 15.83
C LEU A 622 -16.31 -8.70 14.39
N ILE A 623 -17.15 -9.58 13.82
CA ILE A 623 -17.00 -10.02 12.42
C ILE A 623 -17.10 -8.83 11.47
N MET A 624 -18.11 -7.98 11.64
CA MET A 624 -18.33 -6.79 10.81
C MET A 624 -17.13 -5.84 10.90
N PHE A 625 -16.70 -5.48 12.11
CA PHE A 625 -15.64 -4.50 12.34
C PHE A 625 -14.29 -4.99 11.84
N VAL A 626 -13.89 -6.22 12.20
CA VAL A 626 -12.62 -6.81 11.75
C VAL A 626 -12.58 -6.90 10.23
N SER A 627 -13.65 -7.37 9.60
CA SER A 627 -13.70 -7.50 8.14
C SER A 627 -13.65 -6.14 7.44
N ALA A 628 -14.31 -5.13 8.01
CA ALA A 628 -14.31 -3.77 7.47
C ALA A 628 -12.93 -3.10 7.59
N GLU A 629 -12.16 -3.37 8.65
CA GLU A 629 -10.78 -2.87 8.82
C GLU A 629 -9.82 -3.51 7.81
N VAL A 630 -9.94 -4.83 7.58
CA VAL A 630 -9.19 -5.50 6.50
C VAL A 630 -9.54 -4.90 5.14
N LEU A 631 -10.84 -4.69 4.88
CA LEU A 631 -11.33 -4.11 3.65
C LEU A 631 -10.78 -2.68 3.45
N GLU A 632 -10.71 -1.86 4.50
CA GLU A 632 -10.13 -0.52 4.44
C GLU A 632 -8.64 -0.56 4.03
N GLY A 633 -7.85 -1.46 4.65
CA GLY A 633 -6.43 -1.61 4.33
C GLY A 633 -6.19 -1.99 2.87
N VAL A 634 -6.94 -2.97 2.37
CA VAL A 634 -6.82 -3.46 0.99
C VAL A 634 -7.35 -2.43 -0.01
N ASN A 635 -8.49 -1.80 0.28
CA ASN A 635 -9.07 -0.78 -0.60
C ASN A 635 -8.15 0.43 -0.73
N LEU A 636 -7.49 0.87 0.35
CA LEU A 636 -6.52 1.96 0.30
C LEU A 636 -5.27 1.60 -0.51
N SER A 637 -4.78 0.35 -0.37
CA SER A 637 -3.66 -0.17 -1.18
C SER A 637 -4.00 -0.12 -2.67
N LEU A 638 -5.16 -0.67 -3.06
CA LEU A 638 -5.61 -0.66 -4.45
C LEU A 638 -5.88 0.75 -4.97
N LEU A 639 -6.48 1.62 -4.17
CA LEU A 639 -6.72 3.02 -4.52
C LEU A 639 -5.41 3.75 -4.81
N SER A 640 -4.37 3.52 -4.02
CA SER A 640 -3.05 4.11 -4.27
C SER A 640 -2.39 3.65 -5.59
N ARG A 641 -2.76 2.45 -6.08
CA ARG A 641 -2.22 1.87 -7.32
C ARG A 641 -2.99 2.29 -8.57
N VAL A 642 -4.31 2.47 -8.46
CA VAL A 642 -5.21 2.76 -9.60
C VAL A 642 -5.42 4.27 -9.81
N MET A 643 -5.10 5.09 -8.81
CA MET A 643 -5.32 6.54 -8.87
C MET A 643 -4.36 7.26 -9.83
N SER A 644 -4.93 8.07 -10.72
CA SER A 644 -4.19 8.84 -11.73
C SER A 644 -3.21 9.85 -11.10
N SER A 645 -2.05 10.06 -11.73
CA SER A 645 -1.09 11.11 -11.38
C SER A 645 -1.67 12.52 -11.46
N ARG A 646 -2.76 12.74 -12.21
CA ARG A 646 -3.49 14.03 -12.22
C ARG A 646 -4.21 14.31 -10.90
N LEU A 647 -4.58 13.26 -10.17
CA LEU A 647 -5.19 13.34 -8.84
C LEU A 647 -4.17 13.30 -7.70
N SER A 648 -2.86 13.22 -7.97
CA SER A 648 -1.85 13.42 -6.92
C SER A 648 -1.52 14.91 -6.71
N ARG A 649 -1.87 15.79 -7.65
CA ARG A 649 -1.58 17.24 -7.61
C ARG A 649 -2.84 18.08 -7.47
N GLY A 650 -2.75 19.16 -6.69
CA GLY A 650 -3.82 20.15 -6.50
C GLY A 650 -4.75 19.89 -5.31
N THR A 651 -5.82 20.70 -5.23
CA THR A 651 -6.80 20.68 -4.13
C THR A 651 -7.67 19.43 -4.13
N TYR A 652 -8.14 18.99 -5.31
CA TYR A 652 -8.98 17.79 -5.47
C TYR A 652 -8.14 16.54 -5.71
N ASN A 653 -7.20 16.30 -4.80
CA ASN A 653 -6.36 15.13 -4.85
C ASN A 653 -7.09 13.88 -4.32
N GLY A 654 -6.47 12.72 -4.54
CA GLY A 654 -6.95 11.43 -4.06
C GLY A 654 -7.17 11.31 -2.56
N GLY A 655 -6.29 11.94 -1.78
CA GLY A 655 -6.38 11.99 -0.33
C GLY A 655 -7.66 12.70 0.12
N LEU A 656 -8.02 13.82 -0.53
CA LEU A 656 -9.28 14.52 -0.30
C LEU A 656 -10.46 13.63 -0.69
N LEU A 657 -10.49 13.04 -1.89
CA LEU A 657 -11.62 12.22 -2.34
C LEU A 657 -11.91 11.03 -1.43
N SER A 658 -10.88 10.32 -0.98
CA SER A 658 -11.06 9.22 -0.02
C SER A 658 -11.54 9.73 1.34
N THR A 659 -11.00 10.87 1.80
CA THR A 659 -11.43 11.47 3.07
C THR A 659 -12.90 11.92 3.00
N GLU A 660 -13.30 12.53 1.89
CA GLU A 660 -14.66 12.98 1.64
C GLU A 660 -15.65 11.82 1.55
N ALA A 661 -15.34 10.79 0.76
CA ALA A 661 -16.20 9.60 0.65
C ALA A 661 -16.48 8.97 2.03
N GLY A 662 -15.44 8.84 2.86
CA GLY A 662 -15.59 8.31 4.22
C GLY A 662 -16.32 9.26 5.18
N THR A 663 -16.10 10.57 5.07
CA THR A 663 -16.75 11.56 5.95
C THR A 663 -18.25 11.69 5.62
N ILE A 664 -18.60 11.72 4.34
CA ILE A 664 -19.99 11.75 3.88
C ILE A 664 -20.71 10.48 4.35
N ALA A 665 -20.06 9.31 4.29
CA ALA A 665 -20.63 8.07 4.80
C ALA A 665 -21.02 8.17 6.28
N ARG A 666 -20.16 8.75 7.12
CA ARG A 666 -20.43 8.97 8.55
C ARG A 666 -21.59 9.93 8.78
N VAL A 667 -21.61 11.06 8.07
CA VAL A 667 -22.72 12.02 8.15
C VAL A 667 -24.05 11.35 7.87
N ILE A 668 -24.12 10.54 6.80
CA ILE A 668 -25.35 9.83 6.44
C ILE A 668 -25.68 8.75 7.48
N ALA A 669 -24.70 8.01 7.99
CA ALA A 669 -24.91 7.00 9.03
C ALA A 669 -25.49 7.61 10.32
N ASP A 670 -24.88 8.67 10.83
CA ASP A 670 -25.31 9.37 12.05
C ASP A 670 -26.69 10.00 11.88
N ALA A 671 -26.99 10.56 10.69
CA ALA A 671 -28.32 11.06 10.36
C ALA A 671 -29.36 9.92 10.31
N THR A 672 -28.99 8.75 9.77
CA THR A 672 -29.85 7.56 9.75
C THR A 672 -30.18 7.11 11.18
N ILE A 673 -29.22 7.12 12.11
CA ILE A 673 -29.46 6.74 13.52
C ILE A 673 -30.51 7.66 14.16
N THR A 674 -30.34 8.98 14.04
CA THR A 674 -31.32 9.91 14.61
C THR A 674 -32.69 9.83 13.92
N LEU A 675 -32.72 9.66 12.60
CA LEU A 675 -33.98 9.49 11.86
C LEU A 675 -34.71 8.20 12.25
N ALA A 676 -33.98 7.09 12.37
CA ALA A 676 -34.51 5.81 12.83
C ALA A 676 -35.00 5.88 14.28
N GLY A 677 -34.37 6.71 15.11
CA GLY A 677 -34.79 6.99 16.48
C GLY A 677 -36.22 7.53 16.59
N TYR A 678 -36.71 8.31 15.62
CA TYR A 678 -38.10 8.78 15.60
C TYR A 678 -39.13 7.66 15.38
N LEU A 679 -38.71 6.51 14.83
CA LEU A 679 -39.56 5.34 14.61
C LEU A 679 -39.61 4.41 15.85
N GLY A 680 -38.89 4.76 16.92
CA GLY A 680 -38.86 4.07 18.21
C GLY A 680 -37.63 3.19 18.42
N GLU A 681 -37.12 3.17 19.66
CA GLU A 681 -35.90 2.45 20.06
C GLU A 681 -35.96 0.94 19.80
N SER A 682 -37.15 0.33 19.91
CA SER A 682 -37.36 -1.11 19.68
C SER A 682 -37.11 -1.58 18.25
N ARG A 683 -37.17 -0.66 17.26
CA ARG A 683 -36.92 -0.96 15.84
C ARG A 683 -35.63 -0.34 15.33
N LEU A 684 -34.92 0.42 16.16
CA LEU A 684 -33.73 1.19 15.79
C LEU A 684 -32.71 0.31 15.04
N LEU A 685 -32.30 -0.81 15.68
CA LEU A 685 -31.32 -1.75 15.15
C LEU A 685 -31.65 -2.25 13.73
N ASN A 686 -32.86 -2.73 13.51
CA ASN A 686 -33.22 -3.31 12.21
C ASN A 686 -33.36 -2.22 11.13
N ILE A 687 -33.78 -1.01 11.51
CA ILE A 687 -33.97 0.12 10.59
C ILE A 687 -32.60 0.69 10.17
N THR A 688 -31.62 0.77 11.06
CA THR A 688 -30.26 1.26 10.75
C THR A 688 -29.44 0.22 9.97
N LEU A 689 -29.63 -1.08 10.23
CA LEU A 689 -28.96 -2.17 9.52
C LEU A 689 -29.45 -2.37 8.08
N LEU A 690 -30.72 -2.07 7.78
CA LEU A 690 -31.28 -2.29 6.43
C LEU A 690 -30.56 -1.47 5.33
N PRO A 691 -30.34 -0.15 5.47
CA PRO A 691 -29.51 0.60 4.54
C PRO A 691 -28.08 0.06 4.45
N SER A 692 -27.47 -0.32 5.58
CA SER A 692 -26.11 -0.91 5.60
C SER A 692 -26.03 -2.16 4.73
N PHE A 693 -27.01 -3.05 4.85
CA PHE A 693 -27.10 -4.27 4.06
C PHE A 693 -27.27 -3.98 2.57
N LEU A 694 -28.18 -3.07 2.20
CA LEU A 694 -28.43 -2.73 0.79
C LEU A 694 -27.19 -2.09 0.13
N ILE A 695 -26.50 -1.20 0.83
CA ILE A 695 -25.27 -0.56 0.33
C ILE A 695 -24.15 -1.62 0.18
N CYS A 696 -24.05 -2.56 1.12
CA CYS A 696 -23.08 -3.66 1.05
C CYS A 696 -23.34 -4.62 -0.12
N VAL A 697 -24.59 -5.02 -0.35
CA VAL A 697 -24.95 -5.84 -1.51
C VAL A 697 -24.65 -5.09 -2.82
N ALA A 698 -24.98 -3.80 -2.89
CA ALA A 698 -24.68 -2.98 -4.06
C ALA A 698 -23.16 -2.87 -4.32
N SER A 699 -22.34 -2.73 -3.27
CA SER A 699 -20.88 -2.67 -3.41
C SER A 699 -20.32 -4.00 -3.92
N ILE A 700 -20.73 -5.13 -3.36
CA ILE A 700 -20.31 -6.48 -3.81
C ILE A 700 -20.66 -6.68 -5.29
N VAL A 701 -21.87 -6.32 -5.71
CA VAL A 701 -22.29 -6.42 -7.11
C VAL A 701 -21.39 -5.55 -8.02
N ALA A 702 -21.12 -4.31 -7.62
CA ALA A 702 -20.24 -3.40 -8.36
C ALA A 702 -18.78 -3.92 -8.44
N THR A 703 -18.27 -4.50 -7.35
CA THR A 703 -16.96 -5.16 -7.29
C THR A 703 -16.91 -6.32 -8.26
N CYS A 704 -17.92 -7.18 -8.32
CA CYS A 704 -17.98 -8.29 -9.28
C CYS A 704 -17.93 -7.81 -10.74
N PHE A 705 -18.61 -6.71 -11.08
CA PHE A 705 -18.57 -6.14 -12.44
C PHE A 705 -17.22 -5.53 -12.81
N THR A 706 -16.45 -5.04 -11.84
CA THR A 706 -15.14 -4.40 -12.05
C THR A 706 -13.96 -5.28 -11.62
N TYR A 707 -14.21 -6.54 -11.26
CA TYR A 707 -13.22 -7.45 -10.69
C TYR A 707 -11.99 -7.64 -11.60
N ASN A 708 -12.22 -7.71 -12.91
CA ASN A 708 -11.17 -7.87 -13.90
C ASN A 708 -10.45 -6.57 -14.27
N SER A 709 -11.04 -5.40 -13.99
CA SER A 709 -10.47 -4.08 -14.30
C SER A 709 -9.72 -3.43 -13.13
N LEU A 710 -9.61 -4.12 -11.99
CA LEU A 710 -8.81 -3.73 -10.82
C LEU A 710 -7.29 -3.88 -11.05
N TYR A 711 -6.83 -4.14 -12.29
CA TYR A 711 -5.42 -4.31 -12.68
C TYR A 711 -5.03 -3.51 -13.91
#